data_AF-A0A2R4WMK5-F1
#
_entry.id   AF-A0A2R4WMK5-F1
#
_cell.length_a   1.000
_cell.length_b   1.000
_cell.length_c   1.000
_cell.angle_alpha   90.00
_cell.angle_beta   90.00
_cell.angle_gamma   90.00
#
_symmetry.space_group_name_H-M   'P 1'
#
loop_
_entity.id
_entity.type
_entity.pdbx_description
1 polymer ?
#
loop_
_entity_poly.entity_id
_entity_poly.type
_entity_poly.pdbx_seq_one_letter_code
_entity_poly.pdbx_strand_id
1 'polypeptide(L)'
;MTRRPEHLESVRYLEGDLLRAGGLDAAAASRDELRWWHNRACHRPYGIAFGLEASLGTTADGRVGVTAQKGLAYDAYGRELILAAPATIAAPDDLAEAEIVELALTAPEARDAGGRPETPWPCEAGAPAPSAGLVWMRGRAGRRIDPVLARLTRSGETVRLDEDFRPFRSRGMRRPRIARGETSQLSTNWERWTVAITDADGVLRLVVAGVQTRIDTRAAGFSGDPEAGAAPVYLASANWPAEAQKSPLAVFGHVADATADGFTYRLLLWGIARRDVRVATAFARVRSIGEDRREVGTRGGAGFLARADAVTRLLPVAARAIRVEEVSGSSVTLAAALKLEAKTTLGAFRRPGFARAMGISAARVSLDLTNGADLSAGDVLVRPGDPPPFAVPVEIASVFGSTVTLATAATAWRRNMVLFRLADAALVVSVEGGTVTLDQRASVAAGDVVYFAPDGEAEQAARLASVEGATLTLAAGSATPKVGARLRLPEGEFRIRRVVPAAVTLEVDDASPFRAADGIATAKGAWALVTAVNGTVLSLSRPLDGVDAGDAVARMMVSGRTSVVEIAADGVTMRVGSTLGLAVGQPVAALVDDVRQDLGAVELIVGDRVRLNQRLPIAPGAVVVSLRPPAAGRATFVSADGRDVMLEGGVVGPTALLCAAEAGSTACATVRSVTDGTIRLDRELGVGVGDAVCELEVLAPFEASPSDSGDELVVDDPGDLRPSDVVGVVERWVSRAEDRPVASARDGMLSLQDPLDGLVAGDMLGLADLSLQRPVLRLADVEGVAEGDALTLSGVDARTGETRLAPAFVSSVAHDLGLVALRLDGLAEGDRLRPESVRLGFDYNARVADTFPADARRDGLFVSWLGVERGDVDLATAPEG
;
A
#
# COMPACT_ATOMS: atom_id res chain seq x y z
N MET A 1 26.71 -22.71 56.12
CA MET A 1 27.32 -22.10 54.92
C MET A 1 27.55 -23.21 53.91
N THR A 2 27.15 -23.06 52.65
CA THR A 2 27.62 -23.97 51.58
C THR A 2 29.06 -23.61 51.20
N ARG A 3 29.87 -24.60 50.81
CA ARG A 3 31.14 -24.31 50.13
C ARG A 3 30.83 -23.69 48.76
N ARG A 4 31.76 -22.88 48.24
CA ARG A 4 31.65 -22.38 46.85
C ARG A 4 31.85 -23.54 45.86
N PRO A 5 31.29 -23.46 44.63
CA PRO A 5 31.41 -24.53 43.63
C PRO A 5 32.86 -24.92 43.31
N GLU A 6 33.82 -24.00 43.41
CA GLU A 6 35.25 -24.27 43.23
C GLU A 6 35.85 -25.29 44.22
N HIS A 7 35.14 -25.69 45.28
CA HIS A 7 35.55 -26.73 46.23
C HIS A 7 34.89 -28.10 45.99
N LEU A 8 34.04 -28.24 44.97
CA LEU A 8 33.36 -29.50 44.63
C LEU A 8 34.05 -30.27 43.49
N GLU A 9 35.26 -29.86 43.09
CA GLU A 9 36.06 -30.63 42.14
C GLU A 9 36.35 -32.04 42.69
N SER A 10 36.05 -33.06 41.89
CA SER A 10 36.36 -34.44 42.26
C SER A 10 37.88 -34.62 42.30
N VAL A 11 38.40 -34.99 43.47
CA VAL A 11 39.82 -35.33 43.68
C VAL A 11 40.26 -36.35 42.63
N ARG A 12 41.14 -35.93 41.72
CA ARG A 12 41.75 -36.79 40.70
C ARG A 12 43.10 -37.25 41.21
N TYR A 13 43.31 -38.55 41.28
CA TYR A 13 44.62 -39.15 41.49
C TYR A 13 45.24 -39.44 40.11
N LEU A 14 46.50 -39.09 39.91
CA LEU A 14 47.27 -39.44 38.72
C LEU A 14 47.99 -40.78 38.93
N GLU A 15 48.41 -41.39 37.83
CA GLU A 15 49.19 -42.63 37.88
C GLU A 15 50.56 -42.36 38.51
N GLY A 16 50.80 -42.98 39.67
CA GLY A 16 51.99 -42.76 40.51
C GLY A 16 51.75 -41.93 41.78
N ASP A 17 50.58 -41.32 41.96
CA ASP A 17 50.25 -40.60 43.21
C ASP A 17 50.09 -41.54 44.41
N LEU A 18 50.74 -41.20 45.52
CA LEU A 18 50.59 -41.94 46.77
C LEU A 18 49.25 -41.60 47.44
N LEU A 19 48.31 -42.55 47.43
CA LEU A 19 47.04 -42.47 48.15
C LEU A 19 47.26 -42.32 49.67
N ARG A 20 47.10 -41.09 50.18
CA ARG A 20 47.09 -40.78 51.62
C ARG A 20 45.66 -40.85 52.16
N ALA A 21 45.48 -41.28 53.41
CA ALA A 21 44.17 -41.37 54.08
C ALA A 21 43.34 -40.09 53.90
N GLY A 22 43.85 -38.93 54.31
CA GLY A 22 43.17 -37.63 54.15
C GLY A 22 42.79 -37.25 52.70
N GLY A 23 43.42 -37.87 51.69
CA GLY A 23 43.03 -37.71 50.28
C GLY A 23 41.85 -38.60 49.87
N LEU A 24 41.67 -39.75 50.52
CA LEU A 24 40.47 -40.59 50.43
C LEU A 24 39.32 -39.98 51.25
N ASP A 25 39.63 -39.47 52.45
CA ASP A 25 38.66 -38.85 53.36
C ASP A 25 38.05 -37.59 52.73
N ALA A 26 38.87 -36.74 52.10
CA ALA A 26 38.40 -35.60 51.32
C ALA A 26 37.53 -36.03 50.12
N ALA A 27 37.89 -37.12 49.44
CA ALA A 27 37.10 -37.65 48.32
C ALA A 27 35.78 -38.30 48.77
N ALA A 28 35.70 -38.83 50.00
CA ALA A 28 34.45 -39.26 50.62
C ALA A 28 33.58 -38.04 50.97
N ALA A 29 34.13 -37.04 51.67
CA ALA A 29 33.42 -35.82 52.03
C ALA A 29 32.81 -35.10 50.82
N SER A 30 33.54 -34.97 49.70
CA SER A 30 32.99 -34.38 48.48
C SER A 30 31.89 -35.22 47.83
N ARG A 31 31.90 -36.56 47.98
CA ARG A 31 30.81 -37.43 47.51
C ARG A 31 29.56 -37.32 48.41
N ASP A 32 29.75 -37.21 49.72
CA ASP A 32 28.64 -36.96 50.66
C ASP A 32 28.01 -35.59 50.41
N GLU A 33 28.81 -34.52 50.25
CA GLU A 33 28.29 -33.20 49.88
C GLU A 33 27.55 -33.25 48.53
N LEU A 34 28.12 -33.88 47.50
CA LEU A 34 27.42 -34.07 46.22
C LEU A 34 26.13 -34.91 46.34
N ARG A 35 26.06 -35.89 47.25
CA ARG A 35 24.81 -36.63 47.54
C ARG A 35 23.78 -35.74 48.20
N TRP A 36 24.16 -34.92 49.18
CA TRP A 36 23.25 -33.99 49.85
C TRP A 36 22.72 -32.91 48.90
N TRP A 37 23.59 -32.35 48.05
CA TRP A 37 23.18 -31.44 46.98
C TRP A 37 22.26 -32.14 45.96
N HIS A 38 22.51 -33.39 45.59
CA HIS A 38 21.62 -34.18 44.73
C HIS A 38 20.25 -34.41 45.39
N ASN A 39 20.22 -34.82 46.66
CA ASN A 39 19.00 -34.97 47.45
C ASN A 39 18.22 -33.63 47.44
N ARG A 40 18.84 -32.54 47.88
CA ARG A 40 18.23 -31.20 47.96
C ARG A 40 17.73 -30.70 46.60
N ALA A 41 18.47 -30.90 45.51
CA ALA A 41 18.11 -30.39 44.19
C ALA A 41 17.06 -31.26 43.47
N CYS A 42 17.23 -32.58 43.46
CA CYS A 42 16.41 -33.51 42.68
C CYS A 42 15.20 -34.05 43.45
N HIS A 43 15.33 -34.27 44.76
CA HIS A 43 14.28 -34.88 45.58
C HIS A 43 13.61 -33.89 46.55
N ARG A 44 14.30 -32.80 46.92
CA ARG A 44 13.89 -31.83 47.96
C ARG A 44 13.39 -32.49 49.27
N PRO A 45 14.07 -33.52 49.81
CA PRO A 45 13.62 -34.18 51.02
C PRO A 45 13.93 -33.27 52.21
N TYR A 46 12.90 -32.97 52.99
CA TYR A 46 12.98 -32.27 54.27
C TYR A 46 11.87 -32.85 55.14
N GLY A 47 12.13 -33.07 56.43
CA GLY A 47 11.18 -33.73 57.33
C GLY A 47 11.40 -35.23 57.46
N ILE A 48 10.46 -35.91 58.13
CA ILE A 48 10.55 -37.34 58.46
C ILE A 48 10.19 -38.20 57.24
N ALA A 49 11.12 -39.02 56.74
CA ALA A 49 10.88 -39.93 55.62
C ALA A 49 10.21 -41.25 56.06
N PHE A 50 10.64 -41.83 57.19
CA PHE A 50 9.94 -42.95 57.83
C PHE A 50 10.30 -43.07 59.32
N GLY A 51 9.41 -43.69 60.09
CA GLY A 51 9.60 -43.86 61.54
C GLY A 51 9.58 -42.52 62.28
N LEU A 52 10.44 -42.39 63.30
CA LEU A 52 10.59 -41.19 64.14
C LEU A 52 9.32 -40.74 64.86
N GLU A 53 8.37 -41.65 65.09
CA GLU A 53 7.21 -41.41 65.95
C GLU A 53 7.68 -41.00 67.35
N ALA A 54 7.18 -39.86 67.84
CA ALA A 54 7.52 -39.31 69.14
C ALA A 54 6.38 -39.54 70.14
N SER A 55 6.69 -40.16 71.29
CA SER A 55 5.73 -40.41 72.37
C SER A 55 6.26 -39.87 73.70
N LEU A 56 5.38 -39.32 74.54
CA LEU A 56 5.71 -38.95 75.91
C LEU A 56 6.09 -40.22 76.71
N GLY A 57 7.05 -40.09 77.63
CA GLY A 57 7.50 -41.18 78.47
C GLY A 57 8.33 -40.68 79.65
N THR A 58 9.08 -41.59 80.27
CA THR A 58 9.92 -41.31 81.44
C THR A 58 11.36 -41.67 81.11
N THR A 59 12.31 -40.77 81.40
CA THR A 59 13.75 -41.05 81.28
C THR A 59 14.24 -41.96 82.42
N ALA A 60 15.44 -42.54 82.27
CA ALA A 60 16.01 -43.47 83.25
C ALA A 60 16.25 -42.86 84.65
N ASP A 61 16.24 -41.53 84.77
CA ASP A 61 16.32 -40.75 86.01
C ASP A 61 14.95 -40.38 86.61
N GLY A 62 13.85 -40.84 86.00
CA GLY A 62 12.47 -40.62 86.48
C GLY A 62 11.79 -39.33 85.99
N ARG A 63 12.47 -38.50 85.19
CA ARG A 63 11.88 -37.26 84.65
C ARG A 63 10.96 -37.51 83.45
N VAL A 64 10.09 -36.54 83.15
CA VAL A 64 9.28 -36.54 81.93
C VAL A 64 10.19 -36.34 80.72
N GLY A 65 10.03 -37.17 79.71
CA GLY A 65 10.79 -37.07 78.45
C GLY A 65 9.94 -37.41 77.24
N VAL A 66 10.52 -37.22 76.06
CA VAL A 66 9.96 -37.69 74.79
C VAL A 66 10.88 -38.74 74.20
N THR A 67 10.30 -39.91 73.90
CA THR A 67 10.96 -41.00 73.20
C THR A 67 10.64 -40.90 71.72
N ALA A 68 11.66 -40.65 70.90
CA ALA A 68 11.56 -40.81 69.45
C ALA A 68 11.92 -42.25 69.07
N GLN A 69 11.06 -42.89 68.28
CA GLN A 69 11.35 -44.20 67.69
C GLN A 69 12.44 -44.11 66.64
N LYS A 70 13.10 -45.23 66.32
CA LYS A 70 14.09 -45.29 65.23
C LYS A 70 13.49 -44.87 63.88
N GLY A 71 14.30 -44.30 63.00
CA GLY A 71 13.84 -43.89 61.67
C GLY A 71 14.82 -42.98 60.91
N LEU A 72 14.30 -42.34 59.87
CA LEU A 72 15.05 -41.47 58.95
C LEU A 72 14.28 -40.17 58.72
N ALA A 73 14.97 -39.05 58.81
CA ALA A 73 14.53 -37.75 58.32
C ALA A 73 15.58 -37.13 57.39
N TYR A 74 15.23 -36.00 56.78
CA TYR A 74 16.13 -35.16 56.02
C TYR A 74 16.06 -33.72 56.52
N ASP A 75 17.19 -33.03 56.50
CA ASP A 75 17.29 -31.60 56.80
C ASP A 75 17.19 -30.73 55.53
N ALA A 76 17.14 -29.41 55.69
CA ALA A 76 17.03 -28.48 54.55
C ALA A 76 18.26 -28.44 53.62
N TYR A 77 19.36 -29.10 54.00
CA TYR A 77 20.54 -29.30 53.19
C TYR A 77 20.51 -30.63 52.39
N GLY A 78 19.52 -31.50 52.65
CA GLY A 78 19.37 -32.81 52.01
C GLY A 78 20.20 -33.91 52.68
N ARG A 79 20.67 -33.70 53.91
CA ARG A 79 21.46 -34.67 54.69
C ARG A 79 20.57 -35.77 55.27
N GLU A 80 21.02 -37.01 55.23
CA GLU A 80 20.34 -38.14 55.88
C GLU A 80 20.49 -38.05 57.41
N LEU A 81 19.38 -37.88 58.13
CA LEU A 81 19.35 -37.91 59.59
C LEU A 81 18.76 -39.23 60.09
N ILE A 82 19.65 -40.15 60.48
CA ILE A 82 19.29 -41.51 60.90
C ILE A 82 19.32 -41.63 62.43
N LEU A 83 18.18 -41.94 63.03
CA LEU A 83 18.09 -42.37 64.43
C LEU A 83 18.05 -43.90 64.46
N ALA A 84 19.19 -44.54 64.72
CA ALA A 84 19.37 -45.98 64.53
C ALA A 84 18.60 -46.86 65.53
N ALA A 85 18.40 -46.37 66.75
CA ALA A 85 17.65 -47.01 67.83
C ALA A 85 16.75 -45.96 68.51
N PRO A 86 15.63 -46.36 69.16
CA PRO A 86 14.80 -45.42 69.90
C PRO A 86 15.60 -44.69 70.98
N ALA A 87 15.37 -43.38 71.11
CA ALA A 87 16.09 -42.52 72.06
C ALA A 87 15.10 -41.64 72.82
N THR A 88 15.32 -41.51 74.14
CA THR A 88 14.51 -40.67 75.03
C THR A 88 15.33 -39.48 75.51
N ILE A 89 14.81 -38.27 75.33
CA ILE A 89 15.38 -37.04 75.87
C ILE A 89 14.45 -36.48 76.94
N ALA A 90 15.00 -36.07 78.09
CA ALA A 90 14.23 -35.39 79.14
C ALA A 90 13.70 -34.06 78.59
N ALA A 91 12.47 -33.68 78.95
CA ALA A 91 11.95 -32.34 78.65
C ALA A 91 12.76 -31.27 79.40
N PRO A 92 12.82 -30.02 78.92
CA PRO A 92 13.51 -28.95 79.65
C PRO A 92 12.83 -28.69 81.01
N ASP A 93 13.59 -28.82 82.10
CA ASP A 93 13.07 -28.66 83.47
C ASP A 93 12.56 -27.22 83.73
N ASP A 94 13.04 -26.26 82.96
CA ASP A 94 12.77 -24.82 82.99
C ASP A 94 11.69 -24.35 81.99
N LEU A 95 10.97 -25.27 81.34
CA LEU A 95 9.88 -24.97 80.38
C LEU A 95 8.79 -24.09 81.02
N ALA A 96 8.56 -22.89 80.49
CA ALA A 96 7.58 -21.94 81.04
C ALA A 96 6.12 -22.27 80.61
N GLU A 97 5.14 -21.72 81.33
CA GLU A 97 3.72 -21.90 80.98
C GLU A 97 3.41 -21.25 79.61
N ALA A 98 2.68 -21.98 78.76
CA ALA A 98 2.45 -21.65 77.35
C ALA A 98 3.74 -21.47 76.49
N GLU A 99 4.93 -21.82 76.97
CA GLU A 99 6.12 -21.91 76.12
C GLU A 99 5.96 -23.06 75.12
N ILE A 100 6.29 -22.78 73.86
CA ILE A 100 6.36 -23.77 72.78
C ILE A 100 7.83 -24.15 72.58
N VAL A 101 8.12 -25.43 72.78
CA VAL A 101 9.44 -26.02 72.54
C VAL A 101 9.29 -27.21 71.59
N GLU A 102 10.14 -27.23 70.56
CA GLU A 102 10.07 -28.17 69.44
C GLU A 102 11.23 -29.16 69.52
N LEU A 103 10.94 -30.46 69.48
CA LEU A 103 11.94 -31.52 69.43
C LEU A 103 12.40 -31.70 67.99
N ALA A 104 13.65 -31.33 67.69
CA ALA A 104 14.26 -31.59 66.40
C ALA A 104 15.17 -32.83 66.44
N LEU A 105 15.27 -33.50 65.29
CA LEU A 105 16.39 -34.38 64.98
C LEU A 105 17.42 -33.53 64.23
N THR A 106 18.64 -33.42 64.75
CA THR A 106 19.71 -32.58 64.18
C THR A 106 20.89 -33.42 63.69
N ALA A 107 21.64 -32.90 62.73
CA ALA A 107 22.94 -33.48 62.37
C ALA A 107 23.90 -33.35 63.57
N PRO A 108 24.72 -34.37 63.88
CA PRO A 108 25.74 -34.24 64.91
C PRO A 108 26.86 -33.34 64.39
N GLU A 109 26.71 -32.03 64.58
CA GLU A 109 27.78 -31.07 64.34
C GLU A 109 28.97 -31.41 65.25
N ALA A 110 30.15 -31.60 64.66
CA ALA A 110 31.40 -31.50 65.39
C ALA A 110 31.48 -30.05 65.93
N ARG A 111 31.22 -29.91 67.23
CA ARG A 111 31.41 -28.65 67.95
C ARG A 111 32.71 -28.72 68.73
N ASP A 112 33.49 -27.65 68.65
CA ASP A 112 34.69 -27.52 69.46
C ASP A 112 34.34 -27.49 70.95
N ALA A 113 35.35 -27.62 71.83
CA ALA A 113 35.16 -27.50 73.27
C ALA A 113 34.68 -26.10 73.72
N GLY A 114 34.60 -25.12 72.81
CA GLY A 114 34.00 -23.79 73.01
C GLY A 114 32.55 -23.69 72.49
N GLY A 115 31.94 -24.78 72.03
CA GLY A 115 30.56 -24.83 71.54
C GLY A 115 30.35 -24.24 70.15
N ARG A 116 31.42 -23.91 69.40
CA ARG A 116 31.33 -23.40 68.03
C ARG A 116 31.23 -24.57 67.05
N PRO A 117 30.43 -24.48 65.98
CA PRO A 117 30.50 -25.46 64.89
C PRO A 117 31.88 -25.37 64.24
N GLU A 118 32.61 -26.49 64.18
CA GLU A 118 33.90 -26.53 63.53
C GLU A 118 33.76 -26.35 62.01
N THR A 119 34.78 -25.76 61.39
CA THR A 119 34.89 -25.72 59.92
C THR A 119 34.93 -27.13 59.33
N PRO A 120 34.46 -27.33 58.09
CA PRO A 120 33.65 -28.52 57.78
C PRO A 120 34.37 -29.86 57.95
N TRP A 121 33.87 -30.62 58.94
CA TRP A 121 33.94 -32.07 59.09
C TRP A 121 35.30 -32.73 58.80
N PRO A 122 36.20 -32.82 59.81
CA PRO A 122 37.28 -33.80 59.76
C PRO A 122 36.67 -35.21 59.73
N CYS A 123 36.69 -35.85 58.56
CA CYS A 123 36.11 -37.19 58.36
C CYS A 123 37.07 -38.27 58.89
N GLU A 124 36.99 -38.60 60.19
CA GLU A 124 37.65 -39.79 60.73
C GLU A 124 37.04 -41.07 60.13
N ALA A 125 37.69 -41.61 59.11
CA ALA A 125 37.20 -42.76 58.37
C ALA A 125 37.15 -44.03 59.22
N GLY A 126 35.95 -44.61 59.34
CA GLY A 126 35.70 -45.87 60.05
C GLY A 126 34.67 -45.76 61.18
N ALA A 127 34.37 -44.55 61.65
CA ALA A 127 33.21 -44.35 62.51
C ALA A 127 31.92 -44.69 61.74
N PRO A 128 30.94 -45.41 62.34
CA PRO A 128 29.62 -45.55 61.74
C PRO A 128 28.99 -44.16 61.61
N ALA A 129 28.24 -43.92 60.52
CA ALA A 129 27.59 -42.63 60.26
C ALA A 129 26.86 -42.15 61.53
N PRO A 130 27.31 -41.04 62.14
CA PRO A 130 26.97 -40.75 63.53
C PRO A 130 25.47 -40.49 63.66
N SER A 131 24.84 -41.22 64.59
CA SER A 131 23.38 -41.18 64.77
C SER A 131 22.90 -39.77 65.06
N ALA A 132 21.87 -39.34 64.33
CA ALA A 132 21.34 -37.99 64.44
C ALA A 132 20.83 -37.70 65.86
N GLY A 133 21.15 -36.51 66.37
CA GLY A 133 20.92 -36.14 67.77
C GLY A 133 19.51 -35.60 67.99
N LEU A 134 18.92 -35.88 69.16
CA LEU A 134 17.70 -35.23 69.61
C LEU A 134 18.06 -33.91 70.33
N VAL A 135 17.44 -32.80 69.93
CA VAL A 135 17.66 -31.47 70.53
C VAL A 135 16.34 -30.72 70.70
N TRP A 136 16.18 -30.06 71.84
CA TRP A 136 15.07 -29.13 72.09
C TRP A 136 15.39 -27.73 71.54
N MET A 137 14.48 -27.18 70.75
CA MET A 137 14.54 -25.82 70.20
C MET A 137 13.45 -24.95 70.83
N ARG A 138 13.83 -23.76 71.34
CA ARG A 138 12.89 -22.81 71.96
C ARG A 138 12.31 -21.84 70.94
N GLY A 139 10.99 -21.63 71.01
CA GLY A 139 10.26 -20.71 70.14
C GLY A 139 9.96 -21.27 68.75
N ARG A 140 9.11 -20.59 67.98
CA ARG A 140 8.75 -20.99 66.60
C ARG A 140 9.98 -20.88 65.70
N ALA A 141 10.50 -22.02 65.23
CA ALA A 141 11.71 -22.07 64.41
C ALA A 141 11.48 -21.48 63.00
N GLY A 142 11.63 -20.15 62.88
CA GLY A 142 11.59 -19.41 61.59
C GLY A 142 12.70 -19.79 60.61
N ARG A 143 13.61 -20.69 60.98
CA ARG A 143 14.60 -21.33 60.11
C ARG A 143 14.45 -22.84 60.22
N ARG A 144 13.59 -23.39 59.35
CA ARG A 144 13.33 -24.83 59.16
C ARG A 144 14.55 -25.55 58.57
N ILE A 145 15.64 -25.63 59.33
CA ILE A 145 16.84 -26.38 58.93
C ILE A 145 16.67 -27.84 59.32
N ASP A 146 16.46 -28.09 60.60
CA ASP A 146 16.30 -29.44 61.16
C ASP A 146 14.82 -29.88 61.23
N PRO A 147 14.52 -31.15 60.94
CA PRO A 147 13.16 -31.70 60.99
C PRO A 147 12.65 -31.85 62.43
N VAL A 148 11.55 -31.16 62.73
CA VAL A 148 10.83 -31.27 64.01
C VAL A 148 9.99 -32.55 64.07
N LEU A 149 10.21 -33.35 65.11
CA LEU A 149 9.53 -34.62 65.38
C LEU A 149 8.28 -34.44 66.25
N ALA A 150 8.36 -33.53 67.23
CA ALA A 150 7.32 -33.31 68.23
C ALA A 150 7.34 -31.86 68.71
N ARG A 151 6.24 -31.41 69.31
CA ARG A 151 6.17 -30.16 70.06
C ARG A 151 5.60 -30.42 71.44
N LEU A 152 6.21 -29.81 72.46
CA LEU A 152 5.66 -29.80 73.82
C LEU A 152 4.94 -28.48 74.10
N THR A 153 3.91 -28.58 74.94
CA THR A 153 3.29 -27.46 75.64
C THR A 153 3.20 -27.76 77.13
N ARG A 154 3.24 -26.72 77.96
CA ARG A 154 3.06 -26.81 79.41
C ARG A 154 1.75 -26.13 79.82
N SER A 155 0.95 -26.85 80.61
CA SER A 155 -0.27 -26.34 81.24
C SER A 155 -0.19 -26.66 82.74
N GLY A 156 0.00 -25.63 83.57
CA GLY A 156 0.38 -25.81 84.98
C GLY A 156 1.63 -26.67 85.15
N GLU A 157 1.52 -27.73 85.97
CA GLU A 157 2.61 -28.70 86.19
C GLU A 157 2.65 -29.82 85.15
N THR A 158 1.65 -29.94 84.26
CA THR A 158 1.61 -31.02 83.26
C THR A 158 2.26 -30.59 81.95
N VAL A 159 3.29 -31.33 81.56
CA VAL A 159 3.90 -31.29 80.21
C VAL A 159 3.12 -32.24 79.29
N ARG A 160 2.73 -31.79 78.10
CA ARG A 160 2.01 -32.60 77.10
C ARG A 160 2.60 -32.40 75.70
N LEU A 161 2.38 -33.39 74.84
CA LEU A 161 2.56 -33.22 73.40
C LEU A 161 1.43 -32.34 72.84
N ASP A 162 1.74 -31.50 71.87
CA ASP A 162 0.75 -30.77 71.06
C ASP A 162 0.02 -31.77 70.14
N GLU A 163 -1.24 -32.10 70.47
CA GLU A 163 -2.06 -33.05 69.70
C GLU A 163 -2.51 -32.51 68.33
N ASP A 164 -2.39 -31.21 68.07
CA ASP A 164 -2.62 -30.59 66.75
C ASP A 164 -1.33 -30.51 65.92
N PHE A 165 -0.15 -30.64 66.53
CA PHE A 165 1.11 -30.66 65.81
C PHE A 165 1.21 -31.87 64.87
N ARG A 166 1.48 -31.60 63.59
CA ARG A 166 1.80 -32.62 62.59
C ARG A 166 3.26 -32.42 62.17
N PRO A 167 4.19 -33.34 62.48
CA PRO A 167 5.57 -33.23 62.02
C PRO A 167 5.59 -33.29 60.49
N PHE A 168 6.42 -32.44 59.87
CA PHE A 168 6.53 -32.42 58.42
C PHE A 168 7.11 -33.76 57.94
N ARG A 169 6.32 -34.55 57.20
CA ARG A 169 6.77 -35.79 56.58
C ARG A 169 7.50 -35.44 55.29
N SER A 170 8.71 -35.96 55.12
CA SER A 170 9.44 -35.79 53.86
C SER A 170 8.73 -36.56 52.75
N ARG A 171 8.60 -35.93 51.59
CA ARG A 171 8.35 -36.63 50.34
C ARG A 171 9.37 -37.75 50.23
N GLY A 172 8.92 -39.00 50.03
CA GLY A 172 9.83 -40.11 49.78
C GLY A 172 10.68 -39.83 48.53
N MET A 173 11.91 -40.33 48.49
CA MET A 173 12.87 -40.11 47.38
C MET A 173 12.48 -40.81 46.07
N ARG A 174 11.26 -40.55 45.57
CA ARG A 174 10.90 -40.78 44.18
C ARG A 174 11.83 -39.90 43.34
N ARG A 175 12.51 -40.49 42.37
CA ARG A 175 13.24 -39.72 41.35
C ARG A 175 12.23 -38.79 40.69
N PRO A 176 12.53 -37.49 40.49
CA PRO A 176 11.62 -36.58 39.81
C PRO A 176 11.35 -37.20 38.44
N ARG A 177 10.09 -37.60 38.18
CA ARG A 177 9.76 -38.29 36.94
C ARG A 177 9.93 -37.29 35.80
N ILE A 178 10.98 -37.51 35.02
CA ILE A 178 11.17 -36.91 33.72
C ILE A 178 10.75 -37.99 32.73
N ALA A 179 9.62 -37.79 32.07
CA ALA A 179 9.20 -38.64 30.98
C ALA A 179 9.08 -37.80 29.70
N ARG A 180 9.46 -38.41 28.58
CA ARG A 180 9.15 -37.88 27.25
C ARG A 180 8.26 -38.88 26.53
N GLY A 181 7.41 -38.37 25.66
CA GLY A 181 6.56 -39.18 24.81
C GLY A 181 6.18 -38.42 23.56
N GLU A 182 5.57 -39.14 22.63
CA GLU A 182 5.12 -38.62 21.34
C GLU A 182 3.76 -39.23 21.03
N THR A 183 2.85 -38.46 20.45
CA THR A 183 1.64 -39.05 19.87
C THR A 183 1.97 -39.74 18.55
N SER A 184 1.17 -40.73 18.16
CA SER A 184 1.35 -41.41 16.87
C SER A 184 1.01 -40.46 15.72
N GLN A 185 1.92 -40.37 14.74
CA GLN A 185 1.84 -39.47 13.58
C GLN A 185 0.50 -39.53 12.86
N LEU A 186 -0.01 -40.75 12.59
CA LEU A 186 -1.26 -40.96 11.84
C LEU A 186 -2.50 -41.11 12.74
N SER A 187 -2.37 -41.04 14.07
CA SER A 187 -3.49 -41.24 15.01
C SER A 187 -3.54 -40.23 16.14
N THR A 188 -2.96 -39.04 15.95
CA THR A 188 -3.13 -37.91 16.87
C THR A 188 -4.55 -37.34 16.68
N ASN A 189 -5.38 -37.42 17.70
CA ASN A 189 -6.80 -37.02 17.62
C ASN A 189 -6.95 -35.50 17.76
N TRP A 190 -6.59 -34.78 16.70
CA TRP A 190 -6.82 -33.33 16.58
C TRP A 190 -8.32 -33.01 16.51
N GLU A 191 -8.76 -32.09 17.35
CA GLU A 191 -10.13 -31.60 17.51
C GLU A 191 -10.16 -30.07 17.37
N ARG A 192 -11.33 -29.48 17.10
CA ARG A 192 -11.47 -28.02 16.97
C ARG A 192 -11.35 -27.35 18.34
N TRP A 193 -10.56 -26.28 18.44
CA TRP A 193 -10.49 -25.43 19.63
C TRP A 193 -11.37 -24.20 19.44
N THR A 194 -12.59 -24.26 19.97
CA THR A 194 -13.50 -23.11 20.06
C THR A 194 -13.29 -22.31 21.34
N VAL A 195 -13.38 -20.99 21.23
CA VAL A 195 -13.39 -20.03 22.34
C VAL A 195 -14.64 -19.16 22.26
N ALA A 196 -15.15 -18.73 23.42
CA ALA A 196 -16.17 -17.69 23.49
C ALA A 196 -15.48 -16.32 23.45
N ILE A 197 -15.89 -15.45 22.52
CA ILE A 197 -15.42 -14.08 22.38
C ILE A 197 -16.63 -13.16 22.36
N THR A 198 -16.67 -12.19 23.27
CA THR A 198 -17.63 -11.10 23.22
C THR A 198 -17.18 -10.08 22.18
N ASP A 199 -18.05 -9.74 21.24
CA ASP A 199 -17.77 -8.71 20.23
C ASP A 199 -17.96 -7.27 20.78
N ALA A 200 -17.75 -6.29 19.91
CA ALA A 200 -17.88 -4.86 20.25
C ALA A 200 -19.32 -4.45 20.63
N ASP A 201 -20.33 -5.22 20.21
CA ASP A 201 -21.75 -4.99 20.51
C ASP A 201 -22.19 -5.69 21.81
N GLY A 202 -21.27 -6.40 22.48
CA GLY A 202 -21.54 -7.16 23.71
C GLY A 202 -22.09 -8.57 23.46
N VAL A 203 -22.13 -9.04 22.22
CA VAL A 203 -22.68 -10.36 21.86
C VAL A 203 -21.60 -11.43 21.93
N LEU A 204 -21.86 -12.49 22.70
CA LEU A 204 -20.94 -13.60 22.89
C LEU A 204 -21.02 -14.59 21.72
N ARG A 205 -19.97 -14.64 20.90
CA ARG A 205 -19.84 -15.53 19.73
C ARG A 205 -18.86 -16.66 20.03
N LEU A 206 -19.13 -17.86 19.52
CA LEU A 206 -18.17 -18.96 19.50
C LEU A 206 -17.31 -18.84 18.24
N VAL A 207 -15.99 -18.72 18.42
CA VAL A 207 -15.00 -18.59 17.35
C VAL A 207 -14.03 -19.76 17.43
N VAL A 208 -13.65 -20.35 16.29
CA VAL A 208 -12.64 -21.42 16.27
C VAL A 208 -11.25 -20.79 16.27
N ALA A 209 -10.55 -20.83 17.41
CA ALA A 209 -9.20 -20.26 17.56
C ALA A 209 -8.10 -21.15 16.95
N GLY A 210 -8.39 -22.43 16.70
CA GLY A 210 -7.48 -23.36 16.06
C GLY A 210 -7.85 -24.80 16.35
N VAL A 211 -6.86 -25.61 16.71
CA VAL A 211 -7.07 -27.03 17.04
C VAL A 211 -6.45 -27.40 18.39
N GLN A 212 -6.89 -28.50 18.96
CA GLN A 212 -6.32 -29.07 20.18
C GLN A 212 -6.30 -30.60 20.12
N THR A 213 -5.50 -31.24 20.96
CA THR A 213 -5.51 -32.69 21.18
C THR A 213 -5.25 -32.98 22.66
N ARG A 214 -5.94 -33.98 23.22
CA ARG A 214 -5.61 -34.49 24.56
C ARG A 214 -4.41 -35.43 24.44
N ILE A 215 -3.42 -35.23 25.30
CA ILE A 215 -2.25 -36.10 25.45
C ILE A 215 -2.47 -36.91 26.74
N ASP A 216 -2.56 -38.23 26.63
CA ASP A 216 -2.51 -39.12 27.80
C ASP A 216 -1.05 -39.38 28.16
N THR A 217 -0.70 -39.18 29.44
CA THR A 217 0.64 -39.37 29.97
C THR A 217 0.70 -40.37 31.12
N ARG A 218 -0.38 -41.15 31.36
CA ARG A 218 -0.45 -42.16 32.44
C ARG A 218 0.69 -43.17 32.37
N ALA A 219 1.19 -43.49 31.18
CA ALA A 219 2.33 -44.37 30.97
C ALA A 219 3.66 -43.86 31.58
N ALA A 220 3.79 -42.55 31.83
CA ALA A 220 4.90 -42.00 32.63
C ALA A 220 4.78 -42.31 34.13
N GLY A 221 3.56 -42.65 34.58
CA GLY A 221 3.22 -42.89 35.97
C GLY A 221 3.43 -41.67 36.87
N PHE A 222 3.26 -40.45 36.35
CA PHE A 222 3.26 -39.25 37.18
C PHE A 222 2.29 -39.44 38.34
N SER A 223 2.78 -39.21 39.55
CA SER A 223 2.06 -39.47 40.79
C SER A 223 1.56 -38.18 41.45
N GLY A 224 1.24 -37.18 40.60
CA GLY A 224 0.79 -35.86 41.03
C GLY A 224 -0.45 -35.97 41.89
N ASP A 225 -0.31 -35.55 43.15
CA ASP A 225 -1.32 -35.71 44.18
C ASP A 225 -2.49 -34.74 43.91
N PRO A 226 -3.74 -35.25 43.76
CA PRO A 226 -4.91 -34.39 43.57
C PRO A 226 -5.13 -33.38 44.70
N GLU A 227 -4.71 -33.69 45.93
CA GLU A 227 -4.85 -32.80 47.09
C GLU A 227 -3.76 -31.72 47.14
N ALA A 228 -2.57 -32.00 46.60
CA ALA A 228 -1.48 -31.02 46.51
C ALA A 228 -1.58 -30.08 45.29
N GLY A 229 -2.41 -30.41 44.30
CA GLY A 229 -2.62 -29.60 43.08
C GLY A 229 -1.41 -29.51 42.13
N ALA A 230 -0.32 -30.22 42.42
CA ALA A 230 0.94 -30.15 41.69
C ALA A 230 0.92 -30.97 40.39
N ALA A 231 0.25 -30.44 39.35
CA ALA A 231 0.37 -30.97 37.99
C ALA A 231 1.84 -30.96 37.51
N PRO A 232 2.28 -31.98 36.74
CA PRO A 232 3.59 -31.96 36.08
C PRO A 232 3.74 -30.75 35.15
N VAL A 233 4.96 -30.22 35.06
CA VAL A 233 5.30 -29.18 34.10
C VAL A 233 5.57 -29.86 32.76
N TYR A 234 4.71 -29.60 31.77
CA TYR A 234 4.88 -30.11 30.41
C TYR A 234 5.45 -29.05 29.48
N LEU A 235 6.46 -29.43 28.71
CA LEU A 235 6.91 -28.74 27.51
C LEU A 235 6.51 -29.59 26.31
N ALA A 236 5.92 -29.00 25.26
CA ALA A 236 5.41 -29.74 24.12
C ALA A 236 5.50 -28.95 22.80
N SER A 237 5.87 -29.62 21.72
CA SER A 237 5.88 -29.07 20.35
C SER A 237 5.06 -29.95 19.40
N ALA A 238 4.29 -29.32 18.51
CA ALA A 238 3.78 -29.98 17.32
C ALA A 238 4.92 -30.15 16.32
N ASN A 239 5.11 -31.38 15.83
CA ASN A 239 6.18 -31.75 14.91
C ASN A 239 5.59 -32.41 13.67
N TRP A 240 6.15 -32.08 12.51
CA TRP A 240 5.85 -32.75 11.24
C TRP A 240 6.87 -33.86 10.97
N PRO A 241 6.49 -34.95 10.28
CA PRO A 241 7.45 -35.84 9.64
C PRO A 241 8.36 -35.04 8.69
N ALA A 242 9.65 -35.39 8.60
CA ALA A 242 10.63 -34.64 7.83
C ALA A 242 10.25 -34.48 6.33
N GLU A 243 9.53 -35.46 5.78
CA GLU A 243 9.05 -35.46 4.39
C GLU A 243 7.82 -34.56 4.15
N ALA A 244 7.13 -34.14 5.22
CA ALA A 244 5.89 -33.38 5.17
C ALA A 244 6.08 -31.86 5.32
N GLN A 245 7.29 -31.39 5.65
CA GLN A 245 7.58 -29.99 6.03
C GLN A 245 7.54 -28.99 4.86
N LYS A 246 6.35 -28.78 4.26
CA LYS A 246 6.14 -27.95 3.06
C LYS A 246 6.01 -26.45 3.32
N SER A 247 5.72 -26.05 4.56
CA SER A 247 5.94 -24.68 5.05
C SER A 247 5.88 -24.62 6.57
N PRO A 248 6.66 -23.73 7.23
CA PRO A 248 6.49 -23.43 8.64
C PRO A 248 5.27 -22.52 8.84
N LEU A 249 4.13 -23.09 9.22
CA LEU A 249 3.12 -22.29 9.93
C LEU A 249 3.74 -21.79 11.25
N ALA A 250 3.54 -20.53 11.60
CA ALA A 250 3.95 -19.97 12.88
C ALA A 250 2.98 -20.38 14.01
N VAL A 251 2.85 -21.69 14.23
CA VAL A 251 1.92 -22.27 15.23
C VAL A 251 2.36 -21.94 16.65
N PHE A 252 1.59 -21.09 17.33
CA PHE A 252 1.75 -20.88 18.77
C PHE A 252 1.12 -22.05 19.52
N GLY A 253 1.98 -22.94 20.04
CA GLY A 253 1.61 -24.08 20.86
C GLY A 253 1.46 -23.72 22.34
N HIS A 254 0.42 -24.25 22.99
CA HIS A 254 0.10 -23.98 24.39
C HIS A 254 -0.33 -25.26 25.13
N VAL A 255 0.19 -25.46 26.34
CA VAL A 255 -0.21 -26.54 27.25
C VAL A 255 -1.33 -26.05 28.16
N ALA A 256 -2.52 -26.64 28.04
CA ALA A 256 -3.67 -26.38 28.90
C ALA A 256 -4.08 -27.63 29.69
N ASP A 257 -4.95 -27.45 30.68
CA ASP A 257 -5.66 -28.52 31.40
C ASP A 257 -4.73 -29.64 31.93
N ALA A 258 -3.55 -29.26 32.42
CA ALA A 258 -2.48 -30.17 32.82
C ALA A 258 -2.79 -30.91 34.12
N THR A 259 -2.57 -32.23 34.12
CA THR A 259 -2.79 -33.16 35.23
C THR A 259 -1.71 -34.24 35.24
N ALA A 260 -1.66 -35.11 36.26
CA ALA A 260 -0.80 -36.29 36.26
C ALA A 260 -1.09 -37.25 35.08
N ASP A 261 -2.38 -37.41 34.75
CA ASP A 261 -2.88 -38.28 33.69
C ASP A 261 -2.66 -37.73 32.26
N GLY A 262 -2.41 -36.43 32.10
CA GLY A 262 -2.25 -35.84 30.78
C GLY A 262 -2.35 -34.32 30.73
N PHE A 263 -2.34 -33.78 29.51
CA PHE A 263 -2.59 -32.36 29.26
C PHE A 263 -3.29 -32.16 27.92
N THR A 264 -3.88 -30.99 27.70
CA THR A 264 -4.48 -30.61 26.41
C THR A 264 -3.48 -29.72 25.68
N TYR A 265 -2.95 -30.20 24.55
CA TYR A 265 -2.10 -29.36 23.70
C TYR A 265 -2.98 -28.59 22.72
N ARG A 266 -2.87 -27.26 22.72
CA ARG A 266 -3.62 -26.35 21.83
C ARG A 266 -2.67 -25.68 20.85
N LEU A 267 -3.09 -25.57 19.59
CA LEU A 267 -2.44 -24.81 18.54
C LEU A 267 -3.33 -23.63 18.16
N LEU A 268 -2.84 -22.41 18.36
CA LEU A 268 -3.49 -21.21 17.83
C LEU A 268 -3.25 -21.15 16.32
N LEU A 269 -4.34 -21.20 15.54
CA LEU A 269 -4.33 -21.02 14.08
C LEU A 269 -4.99 -19.70 13.65
N TRP A 270 -5.69 -19.04 14.58
CA TRP A 270 -6.35 -17.75 14.36
C TRP A 270 -5.33 -16.70 13.90
N GLY A 271 -5.46 -16.25 12.65
CA GLY A 271 -4.55 -15.26 12.04
C GLY A 271 -3.31 -15.79 11.32
N ILE A 272 -3.14 -17.12 11.19
CA ILE A 272 -1.85 -17.72 10.77
C ILE A 272 -2.02 -18.84 9.70
N ALA A 273 -3.21 -18.99 9.15
CA ALA A 273 -3.62 -20.15 8.36
C ALA A 273 -3.16 -20.10 6.89
N ARG A 274 -1.84 -20.25 6.65
CA ARG A 274 -1.25 -20.28 5.30
C ARG A 274 -1.58 -21.55 4.51
N ARG A 275 -2.72 -21.53 3.82
CA ARG A 275 -3.05 -22.44 2.71
C ARG A 275 -2.56 -21.81 1.40
N ASP A 276 -1.60 -22.47 0.75
CA ASP A 276 -1.20 -22.16 -0.63
C ASP A 276 -2.39 -22.38 -1.56
N VAL A 277 -2.86 -21.29 -2.17
CA VAL A 277 -3.91 -21.31 -3.19
C VAL A 277 -3.22 -21.38 -4.55
N ARG A 278 -3.41 -22.50 -5.24
CA ARG A 278 -2.97 -22.62 -6.63
C ARG A 278 -3.82 -21.69 -7.50
N VAL A 279 -3.29 -20.50 -7.76
CA VAL A 279 -3.65 -19.72 -8.94
C VAL A 279 -3.56 -20.66 -10.15
N ALA A 280 -4.60 -20.68 -10.97
CA ALA A 280 -4.57 -21.37 -12.24
C ALA A 280 -3.66 -20.56 -13.17
N THR A 281 -2.36 -20.83 -13.12
CA THR A 281 -1.37 -20.26 -14.03
C THR A 281 -1.61 -20.84 -15.42
N ALA A 282 -2.62 -20.27 -16.08
CA ALA A 282 -3.22 -20.77 -17.30
C ALA A 282 -2.30 -20.52 -18.47
N PHE A 283 -1.33 -21.42 -18.65
CA PHE A 283 -0.52 -21.51 -19.85
C PHE A 283 -0.69 -22.88 -20.52
N ALA A 284 -0.88 -22.86 -21.83
CA ALA A 284 -1.07 -24.04 -22.65
C ALA A 284 -0.06 -24.01 -23.80
N ARG A 285 0.70 -25.11 -23.97
CA ARG A 285 1.62 -25.22 -25.11
C ARG A 285 0.83 -25.51 -26.38
N VAL A 286 1.08 -24.71 -27.42
CA VAL A 286 0.51 -24.90 -28.76
C VAL A 286 1.01 -26.24 -29.33
N ARG A 287 0.06 -27.13 -29.64
CA ARG A 287 0.29 -28.43 -30.29
C ARG A 287 0.07 -28.36 -31.79
N SER A 288 -0.95 -27.62 -32.22
CA SER A 288 -1.35 -27.45 -33.61
C SER A 288 -2.13 -26.14 -33.77
N ILE A 289 -2.16 -25.60 -34.99
CA ILE A 289 -2.93 -24.40 -35.34
C ILE A 289 -3.73 -24.77 -36.59
N GLY A 290 -5.03 -24.45 -36.62
CA GLY A 290 -5.92 -24.68 -37.76
C GLY A 290 -5.61 -23.77 -38.95
N GLU A 291 -6.22 -24.06 -40.10
CA GLU A 291 -5.94 -23.33 -41.35
C GLU A 291 -6.34 -21.85 -41.27
N ASP A 292 -7.40 -21.52 -40.52
CA ASP A 292 -7.86 -20.15 -40.25
C ASP A 292 -7.02 -19.41 -39.19
N ARG A 293 -6.13 -20.13 -38.50
CA ARG A 293 -5.31 -19.66 -37.37
C ARG A 293 -6.10 -19.04 -36.20
N ARG A 294 -7.40 -19.34 -36.10
CA ARG A 294 -8.24 -19.10 -34.90
C ARG A 294 -8.37 -20.36 -34.07
N GLU A 295 -8.48 -21.53 -34.70
CA GLU A 295 -8.45 -22.80 -33.97
C GLU A 295 -7.01 -23.14 -33.52
N VAL A 296 -6.82 -23.34 -32.22
CA VAL A 296 -5.54 -23.72 -31.60
C VAL A 296 -5.71 -25.00 -30.80
N GLY A 297 -5.07 -26.07 -31.28
CA GLY A 297 -4.95 -27.32 -30.53
C GLY A 297 -3.86 -27.19 -29.47
N THR A 298 -4.18 -27.51 -28.22
CA THR A 298 -3.28 -27.36 -27.07
C THR A 298 -2.86 -28.70 -26.46
N ARG A 299 -1.85 -28.68 -25.58
CA ARG A 299 -1.46 -29.83 -24.76
C ARG A 299 -1.55 -29.50 -23.28
N GLY A 300 -2.44 -30.20 -22.56
CA GLY A 300 -2.68 -30.01 -21.11
C GLY A 300 -3.84 -29.07 -20.76
N GLY A 301 -4.48 -28.42 -21.72
CA GLY A 301 -5.43 -27.31 -21.52
C GLY A 301 -6.81 -27.63 -20.91
N ALA A 302 -7.06 -28.84 -20.41
CA ALA A 302 -8.41 -29.36 -20.12
C ALA A 302 -9.19 -28.64 -18.99
N GLY A 303 -8.60 -27.68 -18.29
CA GLY A 303 -9.27 -26.79 -17.34
C GLY A 303 -8.87 -25.32 -17.49
N PHE A 304 -8.30 -24.93 -18.63
CA PHE A 304 -7.45 -23.74 -18.71
C PHE A 304 -7.95 -22.58 -19.58
N LEU A 305 -8.99 -22.74 -20.38
CA LEU A 305 -9.65 -21.62 -21.05
C LEU A 305 -11.16 -21.80 -21.00
N ALA A 306 -11.86 -20.77 -20.56
CA ALA A 306 -13.30 -20.62 -20.67
C ALA A 306 -13.65 -19.68 -21.82
N ARG A 307 -14.91 -19.71 -22.24
CA ARG A 307 -15.47 -18.72 -23.15
C ARG A 307 -15.31 -17.32 -22.55
N ALA A 308 -14.79 -16.39 -23.35
CA ALA A 308 -14.42 -15.02 -23.03
C ALA A 308 -13.12 -14.79 -22.22
N ASP A 309 -12.32 -15.80 -21.89
CA ASP A 309 -10.94 -15.58 -21.39
C ASP A 309 -10.07 -14.87 -22.45
N ALA A 310 -9.03 -14.13 -22.02
CA ALA A 310 -8.17 -13.36 -22.93
C ALA A 310 -6.70 -13.82 -22.85
N VAL A 311 -6.14 -14.26 -23.98
CA VAL A 311 -4.83 -14.92 -24.08
C VAL A 311 -3.80 -14.13 -24.90
N THR A 312 -2.53 -14.31 -24.54
CA THR A 312 -1.34 -13.80 -25.24
C THR A 312 -0.32 -14.93 -25.46
N ARG A 313 0.71 -14.65 -26.28
CA ARG A 313 1.94 -15.44 -26.39
C ARG A 313 2.93 -15.01 -25.29
N LEU A 314 3.31 -15.93 -24.40
CA LEU A 314 4.12 -15.61 -23.21
C LEU A 314 5.62 -15.39 -23.48
N LEU A 315 6.10 -15.61 -24.71
CA LEU A 315 7.50 -15.40 -25.09
C LEU A 315 7.60 -14.91 -26.55
N PRO A 316 8.47 -13.94 -26.90
CA PRO A 316 9.33 -13.15 -26.02
C PRO A 316 8.68 -11.84 -25.51
N VAL A 317 7.50 -11.46 -26.03
CA VAL A 317 6.68 -10.32 -25.58
C VAL A 317 5.21 -10.70 -25.70
N ALA A 318 4.39 -10.26 -24.75
CA ALA A 318 2.93 -10.42 -24.80
C ALA A 318 2.32 -9.54 -25.91
N ALA A 319 2.09 -10.14 -27.08
CA ALA A 319 1.27 -9.54 -28.14
C ALA A 319 -0.22 -9.47 -27.70
N ARG A 320 -1.01 -8.60 -28.35
CA ARG A 320 -2.44 -8.34 -28.11
C ARG A 320 -3.24 -9.48 -27.46
N ALA A 321 -3.96 -9.14 -26.40
CA ALA A 321 -4.87 -10.06 -25.71
C ALA A 321 -6.05 -10.47 -26.63
N ILE A 322 -6.04 -11.69 -27.16
CA ILE A 322 -7.12 -12.21 -28.00
C ILE A 322 -8.11 -13.00 -27.13
N ARG A 323 -9.40 -12.72 -27.31
CA ARG A 323 -10.49 -13.40 -26.58
C ARG A 323 -10.72 -14.82 -27.11
N VAL A 324 -11.01 -15.76 -26.23
CA VAL A 324 -11.48 -17.11 -26.56
C VAL A 324 -12.99 -17.09 -26.78
N GLU A 325 -13.46 -17.63 -27.91
CA GLU A 325 -14.88 -17.70 -28.25
C GLU A 325 -15.52 -19.05 -27.90
N GLU A 326 -14.75 -20.13 -27.99
CA GLU A 326 -15.19 -21.51 -27.77
C GLU A 326 -14.00 -22.39 -27.35
N VAL A 327 -14.27 -23.42 -26.55
CA VAL A 327 -13.28 -24.44 -26.15
C VAL A 327 -13.92 -25.81 -26.22
N SER A 328 -13.28 -26.72 -26.96
CA SER A 328 -13.77 -28.07 -27.22
C SER A 328 -12.67 -29.09 -26.90
N GLY A 329 -12.68 -29.59 -25.66
CA GLY A 329 -11.71 -30.55 -25.14
C GLY A 329 -10.28 -29.99 -25.06
N SER A 330 -9.48 -30.24 -26.10
CA SER A 330 -8.12 -29.68 -26.23
C SER A 330 -7.98 -28.64 -27.34
N SER A 331 -9.05 -28.35 -28.09
CA SER A 331 -9.08 -27.29 -29.11
C SER A 331 -9.73 -26.03 -28.57
N VAL A 332 -9.30 -24.88 -29.07
CA VAL A 332 -9.64 -23.54 -28.59
C VAL A 332 -9.86 -22.64 -29.80
N THR A 333 -11.02 -22.00 -29.90
CA THR A 333 -11.32 -21.03 -30.98
C THR A 333 -11.09 -19.62 -30.48
N LEU A 334 -10.19 -18.88 -31.14
CA LEU A 334 -9.86 -17.49 -30.83
C LEU A 334 -10.72 -16.51 -31.65
N ALA A 335 -11.01 -15.33 -31.08
CA ALA A 335 -11.81 -14.27 -31.70
C ALA A 335 -11.14 -13.59 -32.91
N ALA A 336 -9.82 -13.78 -33.07
CA ALA A 336 -9.03 -13.28 -34.19
C ALA A 336 -7.89 -14.27 -34.51
N ALA A 337 -7.39 -14.23 -35.74
CA ALA A 337 -6.31 -15.09 -36.21
C ALA A 337 -4.92 -14.50 -35.89
N LEU A 338 -3.93 -15.36 -35.60
CA LEU A 338 -2.55 -14.96 -35.29
C LEU A 338 -1.58 -15.29 -36.43
N LYS A 339 -0.79 -14.31 -36.96
CA LYS A 339 0.13 -14.55 -38.10
C LYS A 339 1.42 -13.72 -38.10
N LEU A 340 2.13 -13.80 -39.24
CA LEU A 340 3.40 -13.16 -39.64
C LEU A 340 4.68 -13.89 -39.08
N GLU A 341 5.92 -13.50 -39.43
CA GLU A 341 7.23 -13.91 -38.81
C GLU A 341 7.97 -12.95 -37.83
N ALA A 342 8.86 -12.02 -38.27
CA ALA A 342 9.85 -11.33 -37.42
C ALA A 342 9.83 -9.77 -37.34
N LYS A 343 9.66 -9.28 -36.11
CA LYS A 343 9.99 -7.93 -35.57
C LYS A 343 9.52 -6.67 -36.32
N THR A 344 8.59 -5.93 -35.70
CA THR A 344 8.76 -4.51 -35.32
C THR A 344 7.66 -4.11 -34.33
N THR A 345 7.95 -3.20 -33.40
CA THR A 345 6.96 -2.49 -32.59
C THR A 345 7.09 -1.01 -32.89
N LEU A 346 5.97 -0.30 -33.11
CA LEU A 346 5.95 1.15 -33.30
C LEU A 346 5.40 1.86 -32.05
N GLY A 347 5.76 3.12 -31.88
CA GLY A 347 5.13 4.05 -30.95
C GLY A 347 5.19 5.47 -31.49
N ALA A 348 4.18 6.29 -31.19
CA ALA A 348 4.23 7.72 -31.44
C ALA A 348 4.67 8.49 -30.20
N PHE A 349 5.37 9.59 -30.46
CA PHE A 349 5.80 10.55 -29.47
C PHE A 349 5.08 11.86 -29.76
N ARG A 350 4.37 12.42 -28.77
CA ARG A 350 3.78 13.74 -28.96
C ARG A 350 4.90 14.76 -28.78
N ARG A 351 5.35 15.36 -29.87
CA ARG A 351 6.15 16.58 -29.78
C ARG A 351 5.28 17.63 -29.08
N PRO A 352 5.76 18.35 -28.05
CA PRO A 352 5.00 19.46 -27.49
C PRO A 352 4.60 20.40 -28.63
N GLY A 353 3.35 20.84 -28.64
CA GLY A 353 2.83 21.65 -29.74
C GLY A 353 3.50 23.01 -29.76
N PHE A 354 4.47 23.21 -30.64
CA PHE A 354 5.20 24.48 -30.82
C PHE A 354 4.65 25.25 -32.01
N ALA A 355 4.59 26.57 -31.86
CA ALA A 355 4.36 27.51 -32.95
C ALA A 355 5.10 28.83 -32.65
N ARG A 356 5.32 29.66 -33.66
CA ARG A 356 5.83 31.03 -33.50
C ARG A 356 4.66 31.99 -33.42
N ALA A 357 4.70 32.88 -32.44
CA ALA A 357 3.76 34.00 -32.35
C ALA A 357 3.95 34.93 -33.57
N MET A 358 2.91 35.13 -34.37
CA MET A 358 2.90 36.08 -35.49
C MET A 358 2.40 37.45 -35.04
N GLY A 359 1.51 37.50 -34.04
CA GLY A 359 1.08 38.73 -33.37
C GLY A 359 0.06 38.48 -32.27
N ILE A 360 -0.07 39.44 -31.33
CA ILE A 360 -1.14 39.44 -30.32
C ILE A 360 -2.07 40.62 -30.59
N SER A 361 -3.36 40.34 -30.76
CA SER A 361 -4.41 41.35 -30.80
C SER A 361 -5.03 41.51 -29.41
N ALA A 362 -5.17 42.77 -28.98
CA ALA A 362 -5.78 43.15 -27.71
C ALA A 362 -7.22 42.63 -27.60
N ALA A 363 -7.67 42.47 -26.35
CA ALA A 363 -8.85 41.68 -26.03
C ALA A 363 -10.15 42.19 -26.71
N ARG A 364 -10.84 41.31 -27.44
CA ARG A 364 -12.14 41.60 -28.09
C ARG A 364 -13.30 41.06 -27.25
N VAL A 365 -14.32 41.89 -27.01
CA VAL A 365 -15.53 41.49 -26.28
C VAL A 365 -16.39 40.58 -27.15
N SER A 366 -16.97 39.54 -26.55
CA SER A 366 -17.95 38.67 -27.23
C SER A 366 -19.27 38.61 -26.45
N LEU A 367 -20.38 38.38 -27.16
CA LEU A 367 -21.73 38.30 -26.61
C LEU A 367 -22.41 37.00 -27.02
N ASP A 368 -23.05 36.30 -26.07
CA ASP A 368 -24.09 35.31 -26.36
C ASP A 368 -25.45 36.02 -26.48
N LEU A 369 -26.12 35.84 -27.61
CA LEU A 369 -27.35 36.52 -28.01
C LEU A 369 -28.51 35.52 -28.18
N THR A 370 -29.75 35.95 -27.92
CA THR A 370 -30.93 35.07 -28.01
C THR A 370 -31.07 34.35 -29.35
N ASN A 371 -30.82 35.06 -30.46
CA ASN A 371 -30.87 34.53 -31.83
C ASN A 371 -29.56 34.83 -32.59
N GLY A 372 -28.40 34.72 -31.93
CA GLY A 372 -27.12 35.16 -32.53
C GLY A 372 -26.68 34.48 -33.83
N ALA A 373 -27.35 33.38 -34.23
CA ALA A 373 -27.09 32.66 -35.48
C ALA A 373 -27.68 33.34 -36.73
N ASP A 374 -28.58 34.31 -36.56
CA ASP A 374 -29.16 35.09 -37.67
C ASP A 374 -28.25 36.27 -38.11
N LEU A 375 -27.06 36.38 -37.52
CA LEU A 375 -26.07 37.44 -37.72
C LEU A 375 -24.85 36.93 -38.50
N SER A 376 -24.16 37.84 -39.19
CA SER A 376 -22.93 37.57 -39.96
C SER A 376 -21.75 38.44 -39.50
N ALA A 377 -20.54 38.09 -39.90
CA ALA A 377 -19.40 39.01 -39.79
C ALA A 377 -19.61 40.19 -40.74
N GLY A 378 -19.33 41.41 -40.27
CA GLY A 378 -19.66 42.67 -40.96
C GLY A 378 -21.08 43.21 -40.65
N ASP A 379 -21.95 42.44 -39.98
CA ASP A 379 -23.19 43.00 -39.42
C ASP A 379 -22.85 44.01 -38.31
N VAL A 380 -23.59 45.11 -38.23
CA VAL A 380 -23.39 46.15 -37.22
C VAL A 380 -24.52 46.11 -36.19
N LEU A 381 -24.16 46.06 -34.90
CA LEU A 381 -25.09 46.04 -33.78
C LEU A 381 -25.21 47.40 -33.10
N VAL A 382 -26.44 47.79 -32.75
CA VAL A 382 -26.76 49.02 -32.00
C VAL A 382 -27.67 48.76 -30.81
N ARG A 383 -27.61 49.66 -29.81
CA ARG A 383 -28.64 49.81 -28.78
C ARG A 383 -29.45 51.10 -29.04
N PRO A 384 -30.67 51.02 -29.57
CA PRO A 384 -31.50 52.20 -29.81
C PRO A 384 -31.89 52.92 -28.51
N GLY A 385 -31.96 54.25 -28.57
CA GLY A 385 -32.58 55.09 -27.54
C GLY A 385 -31.66 55.71 -26.49
N ASP A 386 -30.46 55.17 -26.26
CA ASP A 386 -29.47 55.84 -25.40
C ASP A 386 -28.81 57.05 -26.14
N PRO A 387 -28.32 58.07 -25.41
CA PRO A 387 -27.40 59.05 -25.98
C PRO A 387 -26.00 58.45 -26.22
N PRO A 388 -25.18 59.06 -27.12
CA PRO A 388 -23.74 58.75 -27.19
C PRO A 388 -23.07 58.89 -25.81
N PRO A 389 -22.13 57.99 -25.44
CA PRO A 389 -21.45 57.01 -26.29
C PRO A 389 -22.16 55.65 -26.44
N PHE A 390 -23.31 55.41 -25.81
CA PHE A 390 -23.91 54.07 -25.76
C PHE A 390 -24.58 53.62 -27.07
N ALA A 391 -24.93 54.58 -27.94
CA ALA A 391 -25.50 54.34 -29.27
C ALA A 391 -24.45 54.25 -30.40
N VAL A 392 -23.15 54.15 -30.09
CA VAL A 392 -22.11 53.90 -31.10
C VAL A 392 -22.34 52.53 -31.73
N PRO A 393 -22.50 52.43 -33.07
CA PRO A 393 -22.67 51.15 -33.74
C PRO A 393 -21.37 50.33 -33.70
N VAL A 394 -21.48 49.02 -33.47
CA VAL A 394 -20.32 48.13 -33.32
C VAL A 394 -20.41 46.97 -34.31
N GLU A 395 -19.42 46.89 -35.19
CA GLU A 395 -19.27 45.83 -36.18
C GLU A 395 -18.92 44.48 -35.53
N ILE A 396 -19.54 43.41 -36.02
CA ILE A 396 -19.24 42.03 -35.65
C ILE A 396 -18.04 41.54 -36.46
N ALA A 397 -16.93 41.26 -35.79
CA ALA A 397 -15.73 40.68 -36.40
C ALA A 397 -15.86 39.17 -36.70
N SER A 398 -16.68 38.43 -35.92
CA SER A 398 -16.96 37.01 -36.18
C SER A 398 -18.22 36.52 -35.45
N VAL A 399 -18.84 35.47 -35.99
CA VAL A 399 -20.03 34.79 -35.42
C VAL A 399 -19.73 33.30 -35.25
N PHE A 400 -20.13 32.73 -34.12
CA PHE A 400 -20.05 31.30 -33.84
C PHE A 400 -21.28 30.85 -33.04
N GLY A 401 -22.24 30.22 -33.73
CA GLY A 401 -23.53 29.83 -33.15
C GLY A 401 -24.31 31.06 -32.65
N SER A 402 -24.63 31.09 -31.35
CA SER A 402 -25.28 32.25 -30.70
C SER A 402 -24.29 33.32 -30.23
N THR A 403 -22.98 33.09 -30.35
CA THR A 403 -21.95 34.01 -29.85
C THR A 403 -21.38 34.88 -30.97
N VAL A 404 -21.37 36.20 -30.78
CA VAL A 404 -20.74 37.16 -31.70
C VAL A 404 -19.54 37.83 -31.04
N THR A 405 -18.47 38.11 -31.78
CA THR A 405 -17.27 38.82 -31.31
C THR A 405 -17.15 40.16 -32.02
N LEU A 406 -16.85 41.21 -31.27
CA LEU A 406 -16.89 42.59 -31.74
C LEU A 406 -15.53 43.03 -32.29
N ALA A 407 -15.54 43.90 -33.32
CA ALA A 407 -14.34 44.52 -33.86
C ALA A 407 -13.66 45.47 -32.85
N THR A 408 -14.44 46.10 -31.96
CA THR A 408 -13.97 47.02 -30.92
C THR A 408 -14.54 46.68 -29.54
N ALA A 409 -13.81 47.04 -28.48
CA ALA A 409 -14.18 46.70 -27.10
C ALA A 409 -15.27 47.65 -26.54
N ALA A 410 -16.54 47.26 -26.69
CA ALA A 410 -17.68 47.99 -26.14
C ALA A 410 -17.77 47.87 -24.59
N THR A 411 -17.18 48.82 -23.87
CA THR A 411 -17.01 48.81 -22.41
C THR A 411 -18.30 48.92 -21.57
N ALA A 412 -19.46 49.13 -22.21
CA ALA A 412 -20.72 49.44 -21.53
C ALA A 412 -21.76 48.30 -21.53
N TRP A 413 -21.55 47.23 -22.30
CA TRP A 413 -22.59 46.24 -22.60
C TRP A 413 -22.84 45.26 -21.44
N ARG A 414 -24.10 44.81 -21.27
CA ARG A 414 -24.56 44.06 -20.07
C ARG A 414 -25.62 43.00 -20.41
N ARG A 415 -25.69 41.96 -19.57
CA ARG A 415 -26.74 40.93 -19.63
C ARG A 415 -28.14 41.57 -19.62
N ASN A 416 -29.05 40.99 -20.40
CA ASN A 416 -30.42 41.43 -20.67
C ASN A 416 -30.57 42.78 -21.40
N MET A 417 -29.48 43.43 -21.86
CA MET A 417 -29.61 44.49 -22.86
C MET A 417 -30.21 43.94 -24.15
N VAL A 418 -30.94 44.80 -24.85
CA VAL A 418 -31.49 44.55 -26.18
C VAL A 418 -30.65 45.31 -27.21
N LEU A 419 -30.23 44.61 -28.25
CA LEU A 419 -29.51 45.10 -29.42
C LEU A 419 -30.33 44.80 -30.68
N PHE A 420 -30.02 45.54 -31.75
CA PHE A 420 -30.62 45.37 -33.07
C PHE A 420 -29.50 45.34 -34.12
N ARG A 421 -29.68 44.58 -35.21
CA ARG A 421 -28.82 44.69 -36.39
C ARG A 421 -29.19 45.96 -37.16
N LEU A 422 -28.25 46.55 -37.86
CA LEU A 422 -28.52 47.59 -38.84
C LEU A 422 -28.58 47.02 -40.26
N ALA A 423 -29.73 47.18 -40.92
CA ALA A 423 -29.97 46.75 -42.30
C ALA A 423 -30.09 47.96 -43.24
N ASP A 424 -29.52 47.86 -44.45
CA ASP A 424 -29.60 48.88 -45.50
C ASP A 424 -31.06 49.06 -45.95
N ALA A 425 -31.59 50.28 -45.87
CA ALA A 425 -32.98 50.60 -46.21
C ALA A 425 -33.13 51.54 -47.42
N ALA A 426 -32.19 52.47 -47.61
CA ALA A 426 -32.19 53.44 -48.72
C ALA A 426 -30.81 54.08 -48.92
N LEU A 427 -30.59 54.73 -50.06
CA LEU A 427 -29.41 55.55 -50.36
C LEU A 427 -29.72 57.04 -50.22
N VAL A 428 -28.81 57.81 -49.63
CA VAL A 428 -28.93 59.29 -49.55
C VAL A 428 -28.55 59.92 -50.90
N VAL A 429 -29.54 60.52 -51.57
CA VAL A 429 -29.39 61.13 -52.91
C VAL A 429 -29.09 62.63 -52.84
N SER A 430 -29.67 63.35 -51.87
CA SER A 430 -29.35 64.77 -51.64
C SER A 430 -29.44 65.13 -50.16
N VAL A 431 -28.65 66.12 -49.75
CA VAL A 431 -28.63 66.63 -48.36
C VAL A 431 -28.58 68.15 -48.39
N GLU A 432 -29.59 68.81 -47.85
CA GLU A 432 -29.75 70.27 -47.87
C GLU A 432 -30.42 70.78 -46.59
N GLY A 433 -29.80 71.72 -45.89
CA GLY A 433 -30.40 72.38 -44.71
C GLY A 433 -30.75 71.45 -43.53
N GLY A 434 -30.13 70.28 -43.40
CA GLY A 434 -30.50 69.25 -42.42
C GLY A 434 -31.66 68.33 -42.87
N THR A 435 -32.11 68.50 -44.11
CA THR A 435 -33.05 67.61 -44.81
C THR A 435 -32.26 66.64 -45.69
N VAL A 436 -32.69 65.38 -45.73
CA VAL A 436 -32.03 64.25 -46.39
C VAL A 436 -33.04 63.57 -47.30
N THR A 437 -32.80 63.57 -48.61
CA THR A 437 -33.66 62.91 -49.59
C THR A 437 -33.08 61.54 -49.95
N LEU A 438 -33.94 60.53 -49.91
CA LEU A 438 -33.61 59.14 -50.20
C LEU A 438 -33.96 58.78 -51.67
N ASP A 439 -33.34 57.73 -52.19
CA ASP A 439 -33.69 57.10 -53.47
C ASP A 439 -35.08 56.43 -53.43
N GLN A 440 -35.45 55.86 -52.27
CA GLN A 440 -36.74 55.24 -52.02
C GLN A 440 -37.29 55.58 -50.63
N ARG A 441 -38.61 55.43 -50.46
CA ARG A 441 -39.28 55.70 -49.19
C ARG A 441 -38.96 54.62 -48.16
N ALA A 442 -38.16 54.98 -47.16
CA ALA A 442 -37.95 54.18 -45.96
C ALA A 442 -39.20 54.10 -45.06
N SER A 443 -39.36 53.00 -44.32
CA SER A 443 -40.44 52.79 -43.36
C SER A 443 -40.12 53.38 -41.99
N VAL A 444 -40.05 54.72 -41.92
CA VAL A 444 -39.71 55.49 -40.70
C VAL A 444 -40.74 56.56 -40.37
N ALA A 445 -40.76 57.00 -39.11
CA ALA A 445 -41.63 58.03 -38.56
C ALA A 445 -40.86 59.19 -37.92
N ALA A 446 -41.56 60.29 -37.65
CA ALA A 446 -41.02 61.41 -36.89
C ALA A 446 -40.72 60.99 -35.44
N GLY A 447 -39.52 61.30 -34.95
CA GLY A 447 -39.03 60.90 -33.62
C GLY A 447 -38.10 59.69 -33.61
N ASP A 448 -38.08 58.88 -34.68
CA ASP A 448 -37.22 57.69 -34.81
C ASP A 448 -35.73 58.04 -34.82
N VAL A 449 -34.88 57.05 -34.50
CA VAL A 449 -33.42 57.14 -34.64
C VAL A 449 -32.99 56.27 -35.82
N VAL A 450 -32.34 56.90 -36.80
CA VAL A 450 -31.76 56.25 -37.99
C VAL A 450 -30.25 56.35 -37.96
N TYR A 451 -29.60 55.49 -38.73
CA TYR A 451 -28.14 55.43 -38.81
C TYR A 451 -27.69 55.66 -40.26
N PHE A 452 -26.61 56.39 -40.45
CA PHE A 452 -26.02 56.65 -41.76
C PHE A 452 -24.61 56.07 -41.85
N ALA A 453 -24.38 55.21 -42.84
CA ALA A 453 -23.09 54.61 -43.15
C ALA A 453 -22.49 55.26 -44.41
N PRO A 454 -21.45 56.11 -44.29
CA PRO A 454 -20.60 56.48 -45.41
C PRO A 454 -19.59 55.36 -45.70
N ASP A 455 -19.22 55.14 -46.96
CA ASP A 455 -18.27 54.08 -47.33
C ASP A 455 -16.93 54.23 -46.58
N GLY A 456 -16.65 53.29 -45.67
CA GLY A 456 -15.40 53.24 -44.88
C GLY A 456 -15.32 54.18 -43.66
N GLU A 457 -16.41 54.86 -43.27
CA GLU A 457 -16.45 55.71 -42.08
C GLU A 457 -17.38 55.16 -40.98
N ALA A 458 -17.11 55.54 -39.73
CA ALA A 458 -17.94 55.17 -38.59
C ALA A 458 -19.38 55.73 -38.73
N GLU A 459 -20.36 54.86 -38.50
CA GLU A 459 -21.77 55.16 -38.70
C GLU A 459 -22.30 56.27 -37.75
N GLN A 460 -23.15 57.12 -38.30
CA GLN A 460 -23.65 58.31 -37.61
C GLN A 460 -25.14 58.17 -37.29
N ALA A 461 -25.48 58.18 -36.00
CA ALA A 461 -26.85 58.17 -35.53
C ALA A 461 -27.49 59.57 -35.63
N ALA A 462 -28.69 59.65 -36.17
CA ALA A 462 -29.48 60.88 -36.27
C ALA A 462 -30.94 60.62 -35.83
N ARG A 463 -31.56 61.60 -35.17
CA ARG A 463 -33.00 61.52 -34.83
C ARG A 463 -33.81 62.27 -35.89
N LEU A 464 -34.95 61.71 -36.30
CA LEU A 464 -35.84 62.35 -37.26
C LEU A 464 -36.76 63.38 -36.58
N ALA A 465 -36.84 64.58 -37.15
CA ALA A 465 -37.81 65.61 -36.77
C ALA A 465 -39.13 65.47 -37.54
N SER A 466 -39.05 65.14 -38.83
CA SER A 466 -40.21 64.92 -39.71
C SER A 466 -39.87 63.99 -40.88
N VAL A 467 -40.89 63.36 -41.45
CA VAL A 467 -40.79 62.42 -42.58
C VAL A 467 -41.90 62.73 -43.58
N GLU A 468 -41.53 63.02 -44.83
CA GLU A 468 -42.48 63.31 -45.91
C GLU A 468 -42.04 62.59 -47.20
N GLY A 469 -42.78 61.56 -47.60
CA GLY A 469 -42.43 60.76 -48.79
C GLY A 469 -41.09 60.03 -48.61
N ALA A 470 -40.10 60.37 -49.43
CA ALA A 470 -38.71 59.90 -49.35
C ALA A 470 -37.77 60.93 -48.68
N THR A 471 -38.33 62.01 -48.13
CA THR A 471 -37.58 63.14 -47.56
C THR A 471 -37.64 63.09 -46.03
N LEU A 472 -36.48 63.06 -45.39
CA LEU A 472 -36.31 63.02 -43.94
C LEU A 472 -35.74 64.36 -43.44
N THR A 473 -36.36 65.00 -42.45
CA THR A 473 -35.75 66.14 -41.75
C THR A 473 -35.07 65.65 -40.49
N LEU A 474 -33.78 65.93 -40.31
CA LEU A 474 -33.05 65.57 -39.10
C LEU A 474 -33.30 66.58 -37.97
N ALA A 475 -33.33 66.09 -36.74
CA ALA A 475 -33.43 66.92 -35.54
C ALA A 475 -32.15 67.74 -35.34
N ALA A 476 -32.29 69.00 -34.93
CA ALA A 476 -31.16 69.92 -34.75
C ALA A 476 -30.08 69.33 -33.82
N GLY A 477 -28.82 69.38 -34.26
CA GLY A 477 -27.68 68.76 -33.56
C GLY A 477 -27.40 67.30 -33.95
N SER A 478 -28.24 66.67 -34.77
CA SER A 478 -27.86 65.41 -35.44
C SER A 478 -26.70 65.65 -36.42
N ALA A 479 -25.84 64.65 -36.61
CA ALA A 479 -24.80 64.72 -37.62
C ALA A 479 -25.39 64.64 -39.04
N THR A 480 -24.86 65.44 -39.96
CA THR A 480 -25.35 65.54 -41.35
C THR A 480 -24.67 64.48 -42.22
N PRO A 481 -25.42 63.54 -42.83
CA PRO A 481 -24.83 62.50 -43.68
C PRO A 481 -24.23 63.09 -44.97
N LYS A 482 -23.33 62.32 -45.59
CA LYS A 482 -22.84 62.59 -46.95
C LYS A 482 -23.82 62.06 -47.99
N VAL A 483 -23.88 62.69 -49.16
CA VAL A 483 -24.53 62.10 -50.34
C VAL A 483 -23.80 60.79 -50.70
N GLY A 484 -24.56 59.74 -51.02
CA GLY A 484 -24.06 58.38 -51.21
C GLY A 484 -23.97 57.53 -49.94
N ALA A 485 -24.19 58.11 -48.75
CA ALA A 485 -24.30 57.29 -47.53
C ALA A 485 -25.55 56.40 -47.56
N ARG A 486 -25.48 55.21 -46.99
CA ARG A 486 -26.64 54.33 -46.82
C ARG A 486 -27.39 54.69 -45.54
N LEU A 487 -28.70 54.86 -45.65
CA LEU A 487 -29.62 54.88 -44.52
C LEU A 487 -29.80 53.43 -44.03
N ARG A 488 -29.48 53.21 -42.77
CA ARG A 488 -29.66 51.94 -42.06
C ARG A 488 -30.68 52.05 -40.95
N LEU A 489 -31.50 51.01 -40.81
CA LEU A 489 -32.57 50.92 -39.82
C LEU A 489 -32.34 49.73 -38.87
N PRO A 490 -32.73 49.84 -37.59
CA PRO A 490 -32.74 48.72 -36.65
C PRO A 490 -33.68 47.58 -37.09
N GLU A 491 -33.13 46.39 -37.30
CA GLU A 491 -33.82 45.16 -37.68
C GLU A 491 -33.45 44.03 -36.71
N GLY A 492 -34.46 43.24 -36.30
CA GLY A 492 -34.30 42.08 -35.40
C GLY A 492 -34.04 42.44 -33.94
N GLU A 493 -34.67 41.74 -32.99
CA GLU A 493 -34.39 41.91 -31.56
C GLU A 493 -33.40 40.84 -31.04
N PHE A 494 -32.20 41.28 -30.65
CA PHE A 494 -31.14 40.41 -30.11
C PHE A 494 -30.87 40.75 -28.65
N ARG A 495 -31.22 39.85 -27.72
CA ARG A 495 -31.04 40.09 -26.28
C ARG A 495 -29.78 39.40 -25.75
N ILE A 496 -28.95 40.15 -25.02
CA ILE A 496 -27.69 39.64 -24.46
C ILE A 496 -27.97 38.63 -23.34
N ARG A 497 -27.77 37.34 -23.61
CA ARG A 497 -27.84 36.26 -22.61
C ARG A 497 -26.66 36.29 -21.66
N ARG A 498 -25.45 36.52 -22.18
CA ARG A 498 -24.18 36.63 -21.44
C ARG A 498 -23.22 37.54 -22.18
N VAL A 499 -22.59 38.48 -21.46
CA VAL A 499 -21.37 39.14 -21.93
C VAL A 499 -20.20 38.23 -21.58
N VAL A 500 -19.42 37.84 -22.57
CA VAL A 500 -18.19 37.05 -22.38
C VAL A 500 -17.04 38.04 -22.21
N PRO A 501 -16.28 38.01 -21.10
CA PRO A 501 -15.13 38.89 -20.92
C PRO A 501 -14.11 38.64 -22.03
N ALA A 502 -13.43 39.71 -22.43
CA ALA A 502 -12.81 39.80 -23.73
C ALA A 502 -11.71 38.75 -23.96
N ALA A 503 -11.84 37.98 -25.04
CA ALA A 503 -10.84 36.99 -25.44
C ALA A 503 -9.62 37.71 -26.03
N VAL A 504 -8.43 37.38 -25.54
CA VAL A 504 -7.16 37.83 -26.14
C VAL A 504 -6.84 36.87 -27.28
N THR A 505 -6.46 37.39 -28.44
CA THR A 505 -6.19 36.54 -29.61
C THR A 505 -4.72 36.58 -29.97
N LEU A 506 -4.09 35.41 -29.98
CA LEU A 506 -2.72 35.18 -30.42
C LEU A 506 -2.78 34.54 -31.81
N GLU A 507 -2.22 35.20 -32.81
CA GLU A 507 -1.97 34.59 -34.12
C GLU A 507 -0.63 33.84 -34.09
N VAL A 508 -0.60 32.65 -34.66
CA VAL A 508 0.59 31.77 -34.75
C VAL A 508 0.80 31.26 -36.18
N ASP A 509 2.02 30.82 -36.49
CA ASP A 509 2.35 30.24 -37.81
C ASP A 509 1.66 28.88 -38.07
N ASP A 510 1.56 28.01 -37.06
CA ASP A 510 0.67 26.83 -37.08
C ASP A 510 -0.14 26.68 -35.77
N ALA A 511 -1.47 26.72 -35.89
CA ALA A 511 -2.39 26.51 -34.78
C ALA A 511 -2.85 25.04 -34.61
N SER A 512 -2.53 24.15 -35.57
CA SER A 512 -2.90 22.74 -35.56
C SER A 512 -2.49 21.95 -34.30
N PRO A 513 -1.41 22.30 -33.57
CA PRO A 513 -1.06 21.59 -32.34
C PRO A 513 -2.00 21.88 -31.16
N PHE A 514 -2.83 22.92 -31.22
CA PHE A 514 -3.63 23.40 -30.10
C PHE A 514 -5.13 23.02 -30.22
N ARG A 515 -5.78 22.84 -29.08
CA ARG A 515 -7.23 22.62 -28.93
C ARG A 515 -7.79 23.51 -27.82
N ALA A 516 -9.11 23.70 -27.79
CA ALA A 516 -9.76 24.35 -26.65
C ALA A 516 -9.48 23.58 -25.34
N ALA A 517 -9.39 24.32 -24.23
CA ALA A 517 -8.95 23.90 -22.89
C ALA A 517 -7.46 23.51 -22.74
N ASP A 518 -6.66 23.50 -23.80
CA ASP A 518 -5.20 23.35 -23.69
C ASP A 518 -4.57 24.52 -22.92
N GLY A 519 -3.51 24.24 -22.17
CA GLY A 519 -2.61 25.30 -21.70
C GLY A 519 -1.64 25.69 -22.79
N ILE A 520 -1.27 26.98 -22.85
CA ILE A 520 -0.21 27.50 -23.72
C ILE A 520 0.73 28.35 -22.89
N ALA A 521 2.04 28.11 -23.03
CA ALA A 521 3.11 28.79 -22.31
C ALA A 521 4.17 29.34 -23.26
N THR A 522 4.93 30.30 -22.78
CA THR A 522 6.03 30.96 -23.51
C THR A 522 7.36 30.51 -22.94
N ALA A 523 8.44 30.64 -23.72
CA ALA A 523 9.80 30.44 -23.22
C ALA A 523 10.21 31.45 -22.11
N LYS A 524 9.41 32.50 -21.89
CA LYS A 524 9.56 33.52 -20.84
C LYS A 524 8.72 33.20 -19.57
N GLY A 525 8.02 32.06 -19.52
CA GLY A 525 7.27 31.57 -18.36
C GLY A 525 5.83 32.09 -18.22
N ALA A 526 5.40 33.04 -19.06
CA ALA A 526 4.00 33.45 -19.13
C ALA A 526 3.13 32.31 -19.70
N TRP A 527 1.89 32.19 -19.24
CA TRP A 527 0.96 31.16 -19.72
C TRP A 527 -0.51 31.57 -19.65
N ALA A 528 -1.32 30.98 -20.54
CA ALA A 528 -2.77 31.16 -20.64
C ALA A 528 -3.44 29.82 -21.01
N LEU A 529 -4.76 29.81 -21.13
CA LEU A 529 -5.51 28.68 -21.67
C LEU A 529 -6.09 29.04 -23.04
N VAL A 530 -6.01 28.12 -24.00
CA VAL A 530 -6.68 28.25 -25.29
C VAL A 530 -8.18 28.02 -25.07
N THR A 531 -9.00 29.04 -25.30
CA THR A 531 -10.47 28.99 -25.17
C THR A 531 -11.15 28.58 -26.48
N ALA A 532 -10.54 28.90 -27.61
CA ALA A 532 -10.95 28.46 -28.95
C ALA A 532 -9.78 28.53 -29.94
N VAL A 533 -9.88 27.82 -31.06
CA VAL A 533 -8.91 27.82 -32.17
C VAL A 533 -9.68 28.12 -33.46
N ASN A 534 -9.21 29.06 -34.28
CA ASN A 534 -9.84 29.46 -35.53
C ASN A 534 -8.79 29.89 -36.57
N GLY A 535 -8.53 29.04 -37.57
CA GLY A 535 -7.40 29.24 -38.48
C GLY A 535 -6.07 29.33 -37.71
N THR A 536 -5.22 30.29 -38.05
CA THR A 536 -3.97 30.64 -37.34
C THR A 536 -4.18 31.28 -35.96
N VAL A 537 -5.43 31.53 -35.53
CA VAL A 537 -5.72 32.35 -34.35
C VAL A 537 -6.18 31.52 -33.15
N LEU A 538 -5.42 31.60 -32.07
CA LEU A 538 -5.73 31.04 -30.75
C LEU A 538 -6.43 32.11 -29.90
N SER A 539 -7.68 31.87 -29.51
CA SER A 539 -8.34 32.66 -28.47
C SER A 539 -7.87 32.20 -27.10
N LEU A 540 -7.51 33.12 -26.22
CA LEU A 540 -6.87 32.87 -24.92
C LEU A 540 -7.70 33.41 -23.75
N SER A 541 -7.59 32.75 -22.60
CA SER A 541 -8.28 33.11 -21.34
C SER A 541 -7.73 34.37 -20.66
N ARG A 542 -6.48 34.76 -20.98
CA ARG A 542 -5.79 35.97 -20.54
C ARG A 542 -4.64 36.30 -21.49
N PRO A 543 -4.03 37.51 -21.43
CA PRO A 543 -2.82 37.80 -22.19
C PRO A 543 -1.66 36.85 -21.87
N LEU A 544 -0.76 36.66 -22.83
CA LEU A 544 0.59 36.15 -22.57
C LEU A 544 1.53 37.35 -22.45
N ASP A 545 1.80 37.77 -21.21
CA ASP A 545 2.62 38.93 -20.96
C ASP A 545 4.04 38.75 -21.52
N GLY A 546 4.51 39.76 -22.26
CA GLY A 546 5.86 39.78 -22.82
C GLY A 546 6.10 38.83 -24.00
N VAL A 547 5.08 38.43 -24.76
CA VAL A 547 5.24 37.74 -26.05
C VAL A 547 5.38 38.74 -27.19
N ASP A 548 6.44 38.60 -27.97
CA ASP A 548 6.75 39.38 -29.15
C ASP A 548 6.54 38.55 -30.43
N ALA A 549 6.37 39.21 -31.58
CA ALA A 549 6.30 38.51 -32.86
C ALA A 549 7.64 37.80 -33.17
N GLY A 550 7.59 36.49 -33.38
CA GLY A 550 8.73 35.59 -33.53
C GLY A 550 9.03 34.71 -32.31
N ASP A 551 8.45 34.99 -31.14
CA ASP A 551 8.62 34.13 -29.95
C ASP A 551 7.99 32.74 -30.16
N ALA A 552 8.67 31.70 -29.64
CA ALA A 552 8.11 30.36 -29.57
C ALA A 552 7.09 30.24 -28.42
N VAL A 553 5.89 29.78 -28.76
CA VAL A 553 4.81 29.41 -27.83
C VAL A 553 4.59 27.90 -27.88
N ALA A 554 4.26 27.30 -26.74
CA ALA A 554 4.27 25.86 -26.56
C ALA A 554 3.06 25.36 -25.75
N ARG A 555 2.44 24.27 -26.21
CA ARG A 555 1.33 23.58 -25.53
C ARG A 555 1.79 22.98 -24.20
N MET A 556 1.21 23.42 -23.09
CA MET A 556 1.48 22.87 -21.76
C MET A 556 0.84 21.49 -21.58
N MET A 557 1.53 20.61 -20.87
CA MET A 557 1.01 19.27 -20.53
C MET A 557 0.39 19.28 -19.12
N VAL A 558 -0.67 18.50 -18.95
CA VAL A 558 -1.49 18.45 -17.72
C VAL A 558 -1.30 17.09 -17.08
N SER A 559 -0.52 17.04 -16.00
CA SER A 559 -0.14 15.80 -15.30
C SER A 559 -0.79 15.76 -13.92
N GLY A 560 -1.10 14.56 -13.40
CA GLY A 560 -1.61 14.39 -12.03
C GLY A 560 -3.01 15.00 -11.81
N ARG A 561 -4.00 14.14 -11.54
CA ARG A 561 -5.39 14.57 -11.29
C ARG A 561 -5.80 14.14 -9.89
N THR A 562 -6.31 15.06 -9.08
CA THR A 562 -6.72 14.78 -7.70
C THR A 562 -7.96 15.57 -7.31
N SER A 563 -8.82 15.02 -6.46
CA SER A 563 -10.01 15.71 -5.96
C SER A 563 -9.71 16.45 -4.66
N VAL A 564 -10.24 17.67 -4.51
CA VAL A 564 -10.25 18.39 -3.23
C VAL A 564 -11.27 17.72 -2.31
N VAL A 565 -10.80 17.20 -1.18
CA VAL A 565 -11.63 16.60 -0.13
C VAL A 565 -12.10 17.66 0.86
N GLU A 566 -11.25 18.67 1.12
CA GLU A 566 -11.47 19.67 2.17
C GLU A 566 -10.67 20.96 1.84
N ILE A 567 -11.15 22.11 2.29
CA ILE A 567 -10.42 23.39 2.21
C ILE A 567 -10.39 24.00 3.61
N ALA A 568 -9.19 24.36 4.08
CA ALA A 568 -8.98 24.90 5.40
C ALA A 568 -9.45 26.36 5.50
N ALA A 569 -9.71 26.82 6.74
CA ALA A 569 -10.23 28.16 7.00
C ALA A 569 -9.26 29.32 6.64
N ASP A 570 -8.01 29.04 6.30
CA ASP A 570 -7.07 30.04 5.74
C ASP A 570 -7.44 30.43 4.28
N GLY A 571 -8.11 29.53 3.56
CA GLY A 571 -8.44 29.63 2.15
C GLY A 571 -7.26 29.35 1.21
N VAL A 572 -6.12 28.86 1.70
CA VAL A 572 -4.90 28.57 0.91
C VAL A 572 -4.43 27.11 1.05
N THR A 573 -4.81 26.43 2.12
CA THR A 573 -4.52 25.01 2.35
C THR A 573 -5.72 24.15 1.99
N MET A 574 -5.51 23.13 1.15
CA MET A 574 -6.49 22.11 0.80
C MET A 574 -6.05 20.73 1.28
N ARG A 575 -7.00 19.81 1.42
CA ARG A 575 -6.76 18.37 1.57
C ARG A 575 -7.22 17.69 0.30
N VAL A 576 -6.40 16.81 -0.28
CA VAL A 576 -6.64 16.19 -1.59
C VAL A 576 -6.68 14.67 -1.49
N GLY A 577 -7.40 14.01 -2.40
CA GLY A 577 -7.55 12.54 -2.40
C GLY A 577 -6.25 11.79 -2.68
N SER A 578 -5.30 12.45 -3.34
CA SER A 578 -3.91 12.01 -3.53
C SER A 578 -3.00 13.21 -3.80
N THR A 579 -1.77 13.18 -3.29
CA THR A 579 -0.71 14.15 -3.61
C THR A 579 0.22 13.66 -4.73
N LEU A 580 -0.03 12.47 -5.29
CA LEU A 580 0.73 11.90 -6.40
C LEU A 580 0.61 12.79 -7.65
N GLY A 581 1.74 13.26 -8.18
CA GLY A 581 1.80 14.15 -9.34
C GLY A 581 1.74 15.65 -9.03
N LEU A 582 1.80 16.04 -7.74
CA LEU A 582 2.01 17.41 -7.28
C LEU A 582 3.44 17.58 -6.73
N ALA A 583 4.10 18.69 -7.05
CA ALA A 583 5.41 19.05 -6.48
C ALA A 583 5.42 20.50 -5.96
N VAL A 584 6.29 20.80 -4.99
CA VAL A 584 6.49 22.17 -4.49
C VAL A 584 7.08 23.04 -5.61
N GLY A 585 6.58 24.28 -5.73
CA GLY A 585 6.85 25.20 -6.83
C GLY A 585 5.97 24.96 -8.07
N GLN A 586 5.23 23.85 -8.15
CA GLN A 586 4.49 23.52 -9.35
C GLN A 586 3.17 24.31 -9.49
N PRO A 587 2.87 24.91 -10.66
CA PRO A 587 1.57 25.51 -10.93
C PRO A 587 0.45 24.44 -10.97
N VAL A 588 -0.72 24.81 -10.46
CA VAL A 588 -1.90 23.94 -10.34
C VAL A 588 -3.17 24.72 -10.69
N ALA A 589 -4.17 24.00 -11.21
CA ALA A 589 -5.45 24.57 -11.63
C ALA A 589 -6.59 23.62 -11.25
N ALA A 590 -7.76 24.17 -10.92
CA ALA A 590 -8.99 23.38 -10.78
C ALA A 590 -9.72 23.23 -12.12
N LEU A 591 -10.49 22.16 -12.26
CA LEU A 591 -11.56 21.99 -13.23
C LEU A 591 -12.88 22.05 -12.45
N VAL A 592 -13.75 23.01 -12.79
CA VAL A 592 -15.07 23.24 -12.18
C VAL A 592 -16.05 23.53 -13.31
N ASP A 593 -17.09 22.70 -13.46
CA ASP A 593 -18.10 22.81 -14.54
C ASP A 593 -17.47 22.95 -15.94
N ASP A 594 -16.45 22.12 -16.22
CA ASP A 594 -15.56 22.13 -17.39
C ASP A 594 -14.80 23.46 -17.65
N VAL A 595 -14.97 24.47 -16.79
CA VAL A 595 -14.18 25.70 -16.78
C VAL A 595 -12.96 25.52 -15.87
N ARG A 596 -11.78 25.76 -16.42
CA ARG A 596 -10.52 25.64 -15.70
C ARG A 596 -10.18 26.94 -14.96
N GLN A 597 -9.96 26.86 -13.66
CA GLN A 597 -9.60 27.98 -12.78
C GLN A 597 -8.15 27.88 -12.33
N ASP A 598 -7.39 28.96 -12.45
CA ASP A 598 -6.01 29.06 -11.93
C ASP A 598 -6.02 29.07 -10.39
N LEU A 599 -5.18 28.24 -9.76
CA LEU A 599 -5.03 28.19 -8.30
C LEU A 599 -3.64 28.67 -7.83
N GLY A 600 -2.74 29.03 -8.75
CA GLY A 600 -1.37 29.44 -8.44
C GLY A 600 -0.41 28.25 -8.33
N ALA A 601 0.59 28.36 -7.46
CA ALA A 601 1.64 27.36 -7.30
C ALA A 601 1.63 26.73 -5.90
N VAL A 602 2.02 25.46 -5.82
CA VAL A 602 2.16 24.72 -4.56
C VAL A 602 3.33 25.28 -3.74
N GLU A 603 3.02 25.85 -2.57
CA GLU A 603 4.00 26.36 -1.60
C GLU A 603 4.55 25.24 -0.71
N LEU A 604 3.69 24.28 -0.31
CA LEU A 604 4.04 23.22 0.62
C LEU A 604 3.14 21.98 0.46
N ILE A 605 3.70 20.79 0.65
CA ILE A 605 2.97 19.51 0.73
C ILE A 605 3.30 18.82 2.06
N VAL A 606 2.28 18.39 2.80
CA VAL A 606 2.43 17.60 4.05
C VAL A 606 1.34 16.51 4.08
N GLY A 607 1.72 15.27 3.74
CA GLY A 607 0.79 14.14 3.69
C GLY A 607 -0.24 14.30 2.57
N ASP A 608 -1.52 14.36 2.93
CA ASP A 608 -2.65 14.62 2.03
C ASP A 608 -3.01 16.13 1.91
N ARG A 609 -2.25 17.00 2.58
CA ARG A 609 -2.45 18.46 2.56
C ARG A 609 -1.49 19.16 1.61
N VAL A 610 -2.05 20.10 0.84
CA VAL A 610 -1.35 20.92 -0.14
C VAL A 610 -1.70 22.38 0.16
N ARG A 611 -0.69 23.23 0.33
CA ARG A 611 -0.88 24.68 0.49
C ARG A 611 -0.38 25.40 -0.74
N LEU A 612 -1.16 26.36 -1.23
CA LEU A 612 -0.82 27.17 -2.41
C LEU A 612 -0.44 28.59 -2.03
N ASN A 613 0.28 29.27 -2.92
CA ASN A 613 0.71 30.66 -2.74
C ASN A 613 -0.40 31.72 -2.88
N GLN A 614 -1.63 31.34 -3.23
CA GLN A 614 -2.79 32.24 -3.29
C GLN A 614 -4.09 31.56 -2.85
N ARG A 615 -5.14 32.36 -2.63
CA ARG A 615 -6.44 31.87 -2.13
C ARG A 615 -7.23 31.11 -3.19
N LEU A 616 -7.91 30.06 -2.71
CA LEU A 616 -8.65 29.08 -3.47
C LEU A 616 -10.08 29.57 -3.78
N PRO A 617 -10.45 29.83 -5.05
CA PRO A 617 -11.80 30.23 -5.46
C PRO A 617 -12.76 29.02 -5.64
N ILE A 618 -12.46 27.88 -5.00
CA ILE A 618 -13.07 26.57 -5.27
C ILE A 618 -13.72 25.96 -4.03
N ALA A 619 -14.48 24.87 -4.24
CA ALA A 619 -15.15 24.10 -3.19
C ALA A 619 -14.62 22.65 -3.12
N PRO A 620 -14.85 21.93 -2.00
CA PRO A 620 -14.68 20.48 -1.95
C PRO A 620 -15.43 19.77 -3.09
N GLY A 621 -14.84 18.73 -3.66
CA GLY A 621 -15.28 18.06 -4.87
C GLY A 621 -14.62 18.57 -6.17
N ALA A 622 -14.04 19.78 -6.17
CA ALA A 622 -13.30 20.30 -7.32
C ALA A 622 -12.09 19.41 -7.68
N VAL A 623 -11.77 19.33 -8.98
CA VAL A 623 -10.66 18.49 -9.48
C VAL A 623 -9.44 19.36 -9.73
N VAL A 624 -8.38 19.19 -8.94
CA VAL A 624 -7.08 19.85 -9.18
C VAL A 624 -6.27 19.02 -10.16
N VAL A 625 -5.60 19.72 -11.08
CA VAL A 625 -4.65 19.17 -12.04
C VAL A 625 -3.34 19.95 -12.01
N SER A 626 -2.20 19.26 -12.12
CA SER A 626 -0.87 19.89 -12.12
C SER A 626 -0.44 20.28 -13.52
N LEU A 627 0.19 21.45 -13.64
CA LEU A 627 0.72 21.98 -14.88
C LEU A 627 2.22 21.66 -14.95
N ARG A 628 2.67 21.09 -16.06
CA ARG A 628 4.09 21.05 -16.41
C ARG A 628 4.35 22.05 -17.54
N PRO A 629 5.29 22.99 -17.38
CA PRO A 629 5.79 23.76 -18.52
C PRO A 629 6.46 22.78 -19.51
N PRO A 630 6.27 22.94 -20.83
CA PRO A 630 6.71 21.95 -21.83
C PRO A 630 8.19 22.05 -22.23
N ALA A 631 8.95 22.95 -21.63
CA ALA A 631 10.39 23.09 -21.86
C ALA A 631 11.18 22.43 -20.72
N ALA A 632 12.17 21.62 -21.08
CA ALA A 632 13.17 21.09 -20.15
C ALA A 632 14.22 22.16 -19.77
N GLY A 633 14.26 23.27 -20.50
CA GLY A 633 15.07 24.47 -20.23
C GLY A 633 15.66 25.04 -21.52
N ARG A 634 16.46 26.10 -21.40
CA ARG A 634 17.41 26.51 -22.44
C ARG A 634 18.76 25.85 -22.21
N ALA A 635 19.46 25.45 -23.27
CA ALA A 635 20.80 24.90 -23.16
C ALA A 635 21.80 25.98 -22.70
N THR A 636 22.31 25.88 -21.48
CA THR A 636 23.33 26.80 -20.92
C THR A 636 24.76 26.34 -21.21
N PHE A 637 24.93 25.05 -21.47
CA PHE A 637 26.15 24.42 -21.95
C PHE A 637 25.79 23.30 -22.93
N VAL A 638 26.61 23.14 -23.97
CA VAL A 638 26.61 21.98 -24.87
C VAL A 638 28.06 21.60 -25.12
N SER A 639 28.39 20.31 -25.00
CA SER A 639 29.74 19.81 -25.28
C SER A 639 30.11 19.87 -26.76
N ALA A 640 31.42 19.83 -27.05
CA ALA A 640 31.94 19.80 -28.43
C ALA A 640 31.58 18.51 -29.22
N ASP A 641 30.99 17.50 -28.58
CA ASP A 641 30.39 16.31 -29.23
C ASP A 641 28.85 16.29 -29.17
N GLY A 642 28.23 17.40 -28.73
CA GLY A 642 26.79 17.62 -28.72
C GLY A 642 25.98 16.72 -27.77
N ARG A 643 26.65 16.00 -26.86
CA ARG A 643 26.07 14.93 -26.02
C ARG A 643 25.95 15.25 -24.55
N ASP A 644 26.71 16.19 -24.02
CA ASP A 644 26.56 16.67 -22.65
C ASP A 644 25.94 18.06 -22.69
N VAL A 645 24.71 18.18 -22.18
CA VAL A 645 23.92 19.43 -22.20
C VAL A 645 23.57 19.81 -20.77
N MET A 646 23.74 21.08 -20.39
CA MET A 646 23.17 21.64 -19.16
C MET A 646 21.97 22.50 -19.52
N LEU A 647 20.90 22.44 -18.71
CA LEU A 647 19.66 23.19 -18.96
C LEU A 647 19.37 24.21 -17.85
N GLU A 648 18.88 25.38 -18.24
CA GLU A 648 18.43 26.41 -17.30
C GLU A 648 17.10 26.00 -16.64
N GLY A 649 17.11 25.84 -15.31
CA GLY A 649 15.91 25.77 -14.48
C GLY A 649 15.08 24.47 -14.50
N GLY A 650 15.40 23.51 -15.37
CA GLY A 650 14.65 22.25 -15.49
C GLY A 650 15.26 21.05 -14.77
N VAL A 651 14.40 20.13 -14.33
CA VAL A 651 14.77 18.80 -13.82
C VAL A 651 14.36 17.76 -14.86
N VAL A 652 15.34 17.08 -15.46
CA VAL A 652 15.11 16.06 -16.48
C VAL A 652 15.36 14.67 -15.89
N GLY A 653 14.48 13.72 -16.19
CA GLY A 653 14.61 12.35 -15.71
C GLY A 653 15.74 11.57 -16.41
N PRO A 654 16.45 10.65 -15.72
CA PRO A 654 17.17 9.60 -16.43
C PRO A 654 16.16 8.77 -17.25
N THR A 655 16.51 8.42 -18.49
CA THR A 655 15.63 7.85 -19.54
C THR A 655 14.61 8.81 -20.17
N ALA A 656 14.64 10.11 -19.87
CA ALA A 656 13.91 11.11 -20.66
C ALA A 656 14.38 11.12 -22.13
N LEU A 657 13.47 11.41 -23.06
CA LEU A 657 13.80 11.66 -24.47
C LEU A 657 13.75 13.17 -24.72
N LEU A 658 14.91 13.80 -24.90
CA LEU A 658 15.01 15.22 -25.20
C LEU A 658 15.03 15.45 -26.71
N CYS A 659 14.44 16.57 -27.15
CA CYS A 659 14.54 17.07 -28.53
C CYS A 659 14.88 18.56 -28.54
N ALA A 660 15.52 19.00 -29.63
CA ALA A 660 15.55 20.40 -30.00
C ALA A 660 14.12 20.94 -30.18
N ALA A 661 13.80 22.11 -29.62
CA ALA A 661 12.54 22.81 -29.89
C ALA A 661 12.66 23.80 -31.08
N GLU A 662 13.86 24.00 -31.61
CA GLU A 662 14.13 24.79 -32.81
C GLU A 662 13.45 24.19 -34.06
N ALA A 663 12.66 25.02 -34.76
CA ALA A 663 11.91 24.64 -35.96
C ALA A 663 12.85 24.39 -37.15
N GLY A 664 13.28 23.14 -37.30
CA GLY A 664 14.18 22.68 -38.37
C GLY A 664 15.01 21.45 -37.96
N SER A 665 15.26 21.26 -36.67
CA SER A 665 15.89 20.05 -36.15
C SER A 665 14.84 18.98 -35.81
N THR A 666 15.07 17.76 -36.29
CA THR A 666 14.38 16.53 -35.85
C THR A 666 15.22 15.71 -34.87
N ALA A 667 16.40 16.21 -34.47
CA ALA A 667 17.29 15.49 -33.59
C ALA A 667 16.70 15.38 -32.17
N CYS A 668 16.59 14.14 -31.71
CA CYS A 668 16.16 13.76 -30.38
C CYS A 668 17.14 12.72 -29.81
N ALA A 669 17.44 12.82 -28.51
CA ALA A 669 18.44 12.00 -27.84
C ALA A 669 17.98 11.58 -26.44
N THR A 670 18.29 10.35 -26.06
CA THR A 670 17.87 9.74 -24.80
C THR A 670 18.85 10.09 -23.68
N VAL A 671 18.35 10.54 -22.53
CA VAL A 671 19.16 10.81 -21.34
C VAL A 671 19.66 9.51 -20.73
N ARG A 672 20.98 9.28 -20.82
CA ARG A 672 21.67 8.14 -20.21
C ARG A 672 21.96 8.35 -18.73
N SER A 673 22.31 9.58 -18.35
CA SER A 673 22.61 9.95 -16.96
C SER A 673 22.50 11.45 -16.77
N VAL A 674 22.15 11.89 -15.56
CA VAL A 674 22.26 13.29 -15.13
C VAL A 674 23.24 13.33 -13.95
N THR A 675 24.27 14.16 -14.05
CA THR A 675 25.34 14.29 -13.04
C THR A 675 25.69 15.77 -12.92
N ASP A 676 25.60 16.33 -11.71
CA ASP A 676 25.94 17.73 -11.40
C ASP A 676 25.31 18.77 -12.35
N GLY A 677 24.04 18.53 -12.74
CA GLY A 677 23.29 19.37 -13.69
C GLY A 677 23.62 19.15 -15.17
N THR A 678 24.63 18.32 -15.48
CA THR A 678 24.97 17.90 -16.84
C THR A 678 24.16 16.66 -17.23
N ILE A 679 23.42 16.78 -18.31
CA ILE A 679 22.59 15.73 -18.92
C ILE A 679 23.41 15.07 -20.02
N ARG A 680 23.79 13.80 -19.83
CA ARG A 680 24.51 13.02 -20.84
C ARG A 680 23.55 12.22 -21.71
N LEU A 681 23.66 12.41 -23.01
CA LEU A 681 22.77 11.90 -24.04
C LEU A 681 23.36 10.67 -24.75
N ASP A 682 22.51 9.90 -25.43
CA ASP A 682 22.93 8.74 -26.23
C ASP A 682 23.51 9.09 -27.60
N ARG A 683 23.11 10.23 -28.15
CA ARG A 683 23.56 10.84 -29.41
C ARG A 683 23.60 12.35 -29.28
N GLU A 684 24.12 13.03 -30.30
CA GLU A 684 24.11 14.49 -30.38
C GLU A 684 22.68 15.03 -30.58
N LEU A 685 22.33 16.11 -29.86
CA LEU A 685 21.00 16.74 -29.91
C LEU A 685 20.86 17.83 -30.99
N GLY A 686 21.98 18.29 -31.57
CA GLY A 686 21.98 19.32 -32.61
C GLY A 686 21.45 20.69 -32.13
N VAL A 687 21.75 21.07 -30.89
CA VAL A 687 21.40 22.36 -30.29
C VAL A 687 22.65 23.16 -29.90
N GLY A 688 22.58 24.49 -30.02
CA GLY A 688 23.56 25.43 -29.50
C GLY A 688 23.28 25.88 -28.07
N VAL A 689 24.19 26.70 -27.51
CA VAL A 689 23.96 27.38 -26.22
C VAL A 689 23.01 28.55 -26.43
N GLY A 690 21.89 28.53 -25.71
CA GLY A 690 20.77 29.45 -25.82
C GLY A 690 19.48 28.78 -26.33
N ASP A 691 19.60 27.70 -27.10
CA ASP A 691 18.48 27.00 -27.75
C ASP A 691 17.52 26.37 -26.73
N ALA A 692 16.25 26.27 -27.09
CA ALA A 692 15.23 25.62 -26.26
C ALA A 692 15.25 24.09 -26.44
N VAL A 693 15.19 23.36 -25.33
CA VAL A 693 15.15 21.89 -25.29
C VAL A 693 13.86 21.45 -24.59
N CYS A 694 13.22 20.40 -25.13
CA CYS A 694 11.96 19.86 -24.61
C CYS A 694 12.05 18.35 -24.35
N GLU A 695 11.26 17.87 -23.39
CA GLU A 695 11.11 16.44 -23.07
C GLU A 695 9.86 15.91 -23.80
N LEU A 696 9.99 14.79 -24.51
CA LEU A 696 8.87 14.13 -25.19
C LEU A 696 8.08 13.23 -24.25
N GLU A 697 6.76 13.38 -24.25
CA GLU A 697 5.85 12.45 -23.58
C GLU A 697 5.47 11.29 -24.52
N VAL A 698 5.69 10.05 -24.05
CA VAL A 698 5.23 8.84 -24.74
C VAL A 698 3.77 8.61 -24.39
N LEU A 699 2.88 8.78 -25.36
CA LEU A 699 1.43 8.73 -25.16
C LEU A 699 0.92 7.32 -24.88
N ALA A 700 1.13 6.45 -25.85
CA ALA A 700 0.67 5.07 -25.90
C ALA A 700 1.44 4.35 -27.02
N PRO A 701 1.83 3.08 -26.85
CA PRO A 701 2.04 2.19 -27.98
C PRO A 701 0.67 1.86 -28.61
N PHE A 702 0.63 1.78 -29.93
CA PHE A 702 -0.55 1.34 -30.69
C PHE A 702 -0.10 0.36 -31.76
N GLU A 703 -1.04 -0.44 -32.23
CA GLU A 703 -0.79 -1.38 -33.32
C GLU A 703 -1.17 -0.73 -34.66
N ALA A 704 -0.31 -0.92 -35.65
CA ALA A 704 -0.53 -0.50 -37.02
C ALA A 704 -0.32 -1.73 -37.92
N SER A 705 -1.31 -2.01 -38.76
CA SER A 705 -1.31 -3.13 -39.71
C SER A 705 -0.98 -2.61 -41.10
N PRO A 706 -0.09 -3.24 -41.89
CA PRO A 706 0.12 -2.82 -43.27
C PRO A 706 -1.14 -2.99 -44.11
N SER A 707 -1.36 -2.02 -45.00
CA SER A 707 -2.35 -2.05 -46.09
C SER A 707 -1.90 -3.03 -47.18
N ASP A 708 -2.86 -3.52 -47.98
CA ASP A 708 -2.61 -4.36 -49.16
C ASP A 708 -1.69 -3.70 -50.21
N SER A 709 -1.54 -2.38 -50.17
CA SER A 709 -0.67 -1.60 -51.07
C SER A 709 0.82 -1.65 -50.71
N GLY A 710 1.19 -2.07 -49.49
CA GLY A 710 2.58 -2.10 -48.99
C GLY A 710 3.18 -0.71 -48.67
N ASP A 711 2.80 0.31 -49.44
CA ASP A 711 3.12 1.73 -49.25
C ASP A 711 2.26 2.41 -48.14
N GLU A 712 1.46 1.66 -47.37
CA GLU A 712 0.47 2.20 -46.41
C GLU A 712 0.27 1.36 -45.13
N LEU A 713 -0.17 2.01 -44.03
CA LEU A 713 -0.52 1.42 -42.73
C LEU A 713 -1.97 1.77 -42.34
N VAL A 714 -2.79 0.79 -41.97
CA VAL A 714 -4.05 0.98 -41.23
C VAL A 714 -3.75 1.03 -39.73
N VAL A 715 -4.29 2.01 -39.01
CA VAL A 715 -4.10 2.14 -37.54
C VAL A 715 -5.41 1.86 -36.80
N ASP A 716 -5.36 1.05 -35.74
CA ASP A 716 -6.58 0.56 -35.06
C ASP A 716 -7.37 1.64 -34.30
N ASP A 717 -6.71 2.70 -33.83
CA ASP A 717 -7.36 3.93 -33.35
C ASP A 717 -6.50 5.16 -33.70
N PRO A 718 -6.74 5.82 -34.85
CA PRO A 718 -5.97 6.98 -35.27
C PRO A 718 -6.42 8.28 -34.58
N GLY A 719 -7.45 8.27 -33.71
CA GLY A 719 -8.07 9.49 -33.16
C GLY A 719 -7.16 10.33 -32.25
N ASP A 720 -6.13 9.70 -31.67
CA ASP A 720 -5.12 10.38 -30.85
C ASP A 720 -3.89 10.86 -31.66
N LEU A 721 -3.72 10.39 -32.90
CA LEU A 721 -2.61 10.78 -33.77
C LEU A 721 -2.92 12.06 -34.57
N ARG A 722 -1.87 12.82 -34.89
CA ARG A 722 -1.96 14.11 -35.56
C ARG A 722 -1.01 14.19 -36.75
N PRO A 723 -1.31 14.97 -37.79
CA PRO A 723 -0.28 15.41 -38.73
C PRO A 723 0.91 16.02 -37.97
N SER A 724 2.13 15.64 -38.34
CA SER A 724 3.41 15.92 -37.66
C SER A 724 3.76 15.15 -36.38
N ASP A 725 2.89 14.26 -35.85
CA ASP A 725 3.33 13.31 -34.82
C ASP A 725 4.39 12.34 -35.39
N VAL A 726 5.46 12.09 -34.63
CA VAL A 726 6.57 11.22 -35.06
C VAL A 726 6.29 9.80 -34.61
N VAL A 727 6.25 8.85 -35.57
CA VAL A 727 6.12 7.42 -35.32
C VAL A 727 7.49 6.76 -35.49
N GLY A 728 7.94 6.02 -34.48
CA GLY A 728 9.28 5.41 -34.46
C GLY A 728 9.30 3.98 -33.94
N VAL A 729 10.36 3.23 -34.27
CA VAL A 729 10.54 1.82 -33.90
C VAL A 729 11.00 1.68 -32.44
N VAL A 730 10.17 1.05 -31.62
CA VAL A 730 10.40 0.76 -30.20
C VAL A 730 10.82 -0.70 -30.03
N GLU A 731 11.90 -1.12 -30.69
CA GLU A 731 12.41 -2.51 -30.61
C GLU A 731 12.94 -2.90 -29.21
N ARG A 732 13.23 -1.91 -28.35
CA ARG A 732 13.64 -2.00 -26.94
C ARG A 732 13.59 -0.61 -26.30
N TRP A 733 13.72 -0.52 -24.96
CA TRP A 733 14.00 0.73 -24.22
C TRP A 733 15.42 1.32 -24.47
N VAL A 734 16.05 0.94 -25.58
CA VAL A 734 17.21 1.57 -26.22
C VAL A 734 17.01 1.34 -27.71
N SER A 735 16.67 2.38 -28.48
CA SER A 735 16.35 2.24 -29.90
C SER A 735 17.59 2.32 -30.80
N ARG A 736 17.48 1.73 -32.00
CA ARG A 736 18.13 2.25 -33.20
C ARG A 736 17.06 3.01 -33.98
N ALA A 737 17.42 4.15 -34.53
CA ALA A 737 16.55 4.92 -35.40
C ALA A 737 17.03 4.79 -36.86
N GLU A 738 16.14 4.32 -37.72
CA GLU A 738 16.15 4.62 -39.15
C GLU A 738 14.79 5.26 -39.44
N ASP A 739 14.75 6.59 -39.42
CA ASP A 739 13.50 7.35 -39.46
C ASP A 739 12.93 7.39 -40.88
N ARG A 740 11.65 7.02 -41.05
CA ARG A 740 10.90 7.10 -42.32
C ARG A 740 9.72 8.07 -42.12
N PRO A 741 9.58 9.13 -42.94
CA PRO A 741 8.51 10.12 -42.77
C PRO A 741 7.15 9.57 -43.22
N VAL A 742 6.09 9.93 -42.49
CA VAL A 742 4.70 9.64 -42.86
C VAL A 742 4.29 10.51 -44.05
N ALA A 743 3.95 9.91 -45.19
CA ALA A 743 3.67 10.68 -46.42
C ALA A 743 2.26 11.32 -46.43
N SER A 744 1.26 10.65 -45.87
CA SER A 744 -0.06 11.24 -45.57
C SER A 744 -0.82 10.40 -44.53
N ALA A 745 -1.94 10.93 -44.03
CA ALA A 745 -2.91 10.20 -43.22
C ALA A 745 -4.35 10.67 -43.52
N ARG A 746 -5.25 9.77 -43.95
CA ARG A 746 -6.69 10.02 -44.15
C ARG A 746 -7.50 8.73 -43.95
N ASP A 747 -8.74 8.87 -43.49
CA ASP A 747 -9.77 7.81 -43.47
C ASP A 747 -9.35 6.47 -42.83
N GLY A 748 -8.38 6.51 -41.90
CA GLY A 748 -7.83 5.34 -41.20
C GLY A 748 -6.52 4.78 -41.78
N MET A 749 -6.06 5.28 -42.94
CA MET A 749 -4.82 4.88 -43.61
C MET A 749 -3.74 5.97 -43.53
N LEU A 750 -2.53 5.53 -43.17
CA LEU A 750 -1.23 6.21 -43.23
C LEU A 750 -0.47 5.73 -44.47
N SER A 751 0.58 6.45 -44.92
CA SER A 751 1.49 5.98 -45.99
C SER A 751 2.97 5.85 -45.54
N LEU A 752 3.57 4.65 -45.70
CA LEU A 752 4.95 4.23 -45.40
C LEU A 752 5.45 3.18 -46.43
N GLN A 753 6.70 3.29 -46.90
CA GLN A 753 7.18 2.61 -48.12
C GLN A 753 7.54 1.08 -48.09
N ASP A 754 7.41 0.32 -46.98
CA ASP A 754 7.74 -1.14 -46.89
C ASP A 754 7.13 -1.85 -45.61
N PRO A 755 6.76 -3.18 -45.57
CA PRO A 755 6.01 -3.87 -44.45
C PRO A 755 6.67 -5.06 -43.63
N LEU A 756 6.19 -5.44 -42.39
CA LEU A 756 6.76 -6.48 -41.41
C LEU A 756 5.79 -7.25 -40.37
N ASP A 757 6.29 -7.97 -39.30
CA ASP A 757 5.79 -9.28 -38.68
C ASP A 757 6.01 -9.63 -37.10
N GLY A 758 5.64 -10.75 -36.31
CA GLY A 758 4.92 -12.11 -36.40
C GLY A 758 4.97 -13.31 -35.29
N LEU A 759 4.46 -14.60 -35.54
CA LEU A 759 4.22 -15.78 -34.59
C LEU A 759 4.21 -17.30 -35.12
N VAL A 760 4.59 -18.35 -34.31
CA VAL A 760 4.70 -19.82 -34.71
C VAL A 760 4.13 -20.93 -33.73
N ALA A 761 4.54 -22.21 -33.89
CA ALA A 761 4.08 -23.39 -33.12
C ALA A 761 5.14 -23.94 -32.14
N GLY A 762 4.69 -24.59 -31.05
CA GLY A 762 5.53 -24.95 -29.89
C GLY A 762 5.66 -23.83 -28.86
N ASP A 763 5.21 -22.62 -29.22
CA ASP A 763 4.99 -21.46 -28.36
C ASP A 763 4.08 -21.77 -27.15
N MET A 764 4.17 -20.92 -26.13
CA MET A 764 3.29 -20.94 -24.95
C MET A 764 2.27 -19.80 -25.06
N LEU A 765 0.98 -20.15 -25.04
CA LEU A 765 -0.10 -19.19 -24.84
C LEU A 765 -0.48 -19.16 -23.36
N GLY A 766 -0.94 -18.02 -22.85
CA GLY A 766 -1.54 -17.91 -21.51
C GLY A 766 -2.25 -16.57 -21.27
N LEU A 767 -2.80 -16.35 -20.07
CA LEU A 767 -3.58 -15.13 -19.76
C LEU A 767 -2.74 -13.85 -19.93
N ALA A 768 -3.34 -12.82 -20.53
CA ALA A 768 -2.59 -11.78 -21.23
C ALA A 768 -1.78 -10.80 -20.35
N ASP A 769 -2.36 -10.29 -19.26
CA ASP A 769 -1.65 -9.56 -18.21
C ASP A 769 -2.51 -9.62 -16.93
N LEU A 770 -1.87 -9.59 -15.75
CA LEU A 770 -2.55 -9.42 -14.46
C LEU A 770 -2.50 -7.94 -14.07
N SER A 771 -3.29 -7.13 -14.79
CA SER A 771 -3.46 -5.71 -14.51
C SER A 771 -3.98 -5.51 -13.09
N LEU A 772 -3.09 -5.05 -12.20
CA LEU A 772 -3.34 -4.93 -10.76
C LEU A 772 -4.40 -3.89 -10.41
N GLN A 773 -4.86 -3.07 -11.38
CA GLN A 773 -6.01 -2.19 -11.21
C GLN A 773 -7.34 -2.95 -11.10
N ARG A 774 -7.43 -4.19 -11.62
CA ARG A 774 -8.55 -5.13 -11.37
C ARG A 774 -8.02 -6.57 -11.31
N PRO A 775 -7.39 -6.99 -10.20
CA PRO A 775 -6.77 -8.28 -10.06
C PRO A 775 -7.82 -9.37 -9.82
N VAL A 776 -8.43 -9.83 -10.92
CA VAL A 776 -9.29 -11.02 -10.95
C VAL A 776 -8.43 -12.22 -11.31
N LEU A 777 -8.29 -13.15 -10.36
CA LEU A 777 -7.50 -14.37 -10.51
C LEU A 777 -8.41 -15.57 -10.68
N ARG A 778 -8.10 -16.43 -11.66
CA ARG A 778 -8.66 -17.79 -11.74
C ARG A 778 -7.87 -18.69 -10.81
N LEU A 779 -8.55 -19.46 -9.96
CA LEU A 779 -7.94 -20.44 -9.07
C LEU A 779 -8.18 -21.85 -9.61
N ALA A 780 -7.23 -22.76 -9.37
CA ALA A 780 -7.39 -24.18 -9.69
C ALA A 780 -8.37 -24.88 -8.71
N ASP A 781 -8.64 -24.23 -7.57
CA ASP A 781 -9.66 -24.59 -6.59
C ASP A 781 -10.15 -23.32 -5.88
N VAL A 782 -11.48 -23.14 -5.80
CA VAL A 782 -12.17 -22.05 -5.08
C VAL A 782 -12.90 -22.55 -3.82
N GLU A 783 -12.84 -23.84 -3.50
CA GLU A 783 -13.54 -24.42 -2.36
C GLU A 783 -12.92 -23.92 -1.05
N GLY A 784 -13.70 -23.13 -0.31
CA GLY A 784 -13.26 -22.50 0.94
C GLY A 784 -12.59 -21.13 0.79
N VAL A 785 -12.72 -20.46 -0.38
CA VAL A 785 -12.53 -19.02 -0.54
C VAL A 785 -13.87 -18.30 -0.35
N ALA A 786 -13.91 -17.18 0.37
CA ALA A 786 -15.08 -16.34 0.57
C ALA A 786 -14.75 -14.85 0.41
N GLU A 787 -15.78 -14.03 0.21
CA GLU A 787 -15.66 -12.56 0.24
C GLU A 787 -15.21 -12.09 1.63
N GLY A 788 -14.22 -11.18 1.66
CA GLY A 788 -13.58 -10.71 2.89
C GLY A 788 -12.37 -11.52 3.36
N ASP A 789 -12.06 -12.69 2.79
CA ASP A 789 -10.84 -13.44 3.13
C ASP A 789 -9.57 -12.64 2.79
N ALA A 790 -8.54 -12.74 3.65
CA ALA A 790 -7.27 -12.06 3.48
C ALA A 790 -6.17 -13.03 2.99
N LEU A 791 -5.47 -12.63 1.93
CA LEU A 791 -4.48 -13.41 1.21
C LEU A 791 -3.17 -12.61 1.09
N THR A 792 -2.02 -13.28 1.03
CA THR A 792 -0.79 -12.69 0.48
C THR A 792 -0.71 -13.06 -1.00
N LEU A 793 -0.68 -12.04 -1.85
CA LEU A 793 -0.26 -12.15 -3.24
C LEU A 793 1.27 -12.09 -3.29
N SER A 794 1.89 -13.04 -3.99
CA SER A 794 3.32 -13.07 -4.23
C SER A 794 3.60 -13.26 -5.72
N GLY A 795 4.68 -12.67 -6.22
CA GLY A 795 5.08 -12.81 -7.62
C GLY A 795 6.38 -12.09 -7.92
N VAL A 796 6.99 -12.41 -9.06
CA VAL A 796 8.16 -11.70 -9.58
C VAL A 796 7.67 -10.51 -10.39
N ASP A 797 8.20 -9.32 -10.12
CA ASP A 797 7.90 -8.13 -10.90
C ASP A 797 8.49 -8.22 -12.33
N ALA A 798 7.72 -7.82 -13.32
CA ALA A 798 8.10 -7.88 -14.73
C ALA A 798 9.18 -6.87 -15.11
N ARG A 799 9.24 -5.72 -14.43
CA ARG A 799 10.16 -4.60 -14.69
C ARG A 799 11.46 -4.72 -13.90
N THR A 800 11.41 -5.05 -12.61
CA THR A 800 12.61 -5.14 -11.74
C THR A 800 13.18 -6.55 -11.64
N GLY A 801 12.34 -7.58 -11.81
CA GLY A 801 12.74 -8.98 -11.56
C GLY A 801 12.82 -9.36 -10.08
N GLU A 802 12.47 -8.45 -9.17
CA GLU A 802 12.41 -8.73 -7.72
C GLU A 802 11.14 -9.51 -7.37
N THR A 803 11.17 -10.29 -6.28
CA THR A 803 9.94 -10.87 -5.72
C THR A 803 9.21 -9.82 -4.88
N ARG A 804 7.97 -9.51 -5.26
CA ARG A 804 7.03 -8.70 -4.50
C ARG A 804 6.14 -9.59 -3.62
N LEU A 805 5.71 -9.02 -2.50
CA LEU A 805 4.72 -9.57 -1.57
C LEU A 805 3.72 -8.45 -1.28
N ALA A 806 2.43 -8.75 -1.30
CA ALA A 806 1.37 -7.77 -1.11
C ALA A 806 0.15 -8.38 -0.40
N PRO A 807 -0.35 -7.79 0.69
CA PRO A 807 -1.64 -8.16 1.25
C PRO A 807 -2.76 -7.88 0.24
N ALA A 808 -3.71 -8.80 0.19
CA ALA A 808 -4.83 -8.81 -0.73
C ALA A 808 -6.10 -9.28 -0.01
N PHE A 809 -7.25 -8.74 -0.41
CA PHE A 809 -8.53 -9.05 0.19
C PHE A 809 -9.51 -9.47 -0.88
N VAL A 810 -10.23 -10.57 -0.68
CA VAL A 810 -11.23 -11.05 -1.64
C VAL A 810 -12.41 -10.09 -1.67
N SER A 811 -12.65 -9.46 -2.81
CA SER A 811 -13.74 -8.50 -3.04
C SER A 811 -14.96 -9.10 -3.74
N SER A 812 -14.83 -10.29 -4.33
CA SER A 812 -15.95 -11.17 -4.73
C SER A 812 -15.43 -12.53 -5.23
N VAL A 813 -16.29 -13.56 -5.23
CA VAL A 813 -15.99 -14.90 -5.76
C VAL A 813 -17.09 -15.36 -6.71
N ALA A 814 -16.72 -15.80 -7.91
CA ALA A 814 -17.60 -16.50 -8.85
C ALA A 814 -17.21 -17.99 -8.88
N HIS A 815 -17.85 -18.79 -8.02
CA HIS A 815 -17.48 -20.19 -7.78
C HIS A 815 -17.64 -21.09 -9.01
N ASP A 816 -18.62 -20.79 -9.87
CA ASP A 816 -18.90 -21.48 -11.13
C ASP A 816 -17.81 -21.26 -12.20
N LEU A 817 -17.17 -20.09 -12.18
CA LEU A 817 -16.06 -19.75 -13.07
C LEU A 817 -14.68 -19.98 -12.43
N GLY A 818 -14.61 -20.30 -11.14
CA GLY A 818 -13.35 -20.39 -10.41
C GLY A 818 -12.61 -19.04 -10.28
N LEU A 819 -13.32 -17.91 -10.39
CA LEU A 819 -12.74 -16.56 -10.39
C LEU A 819 -12.87 -15.88 -9.03
N VAL A 820 -11.82 -15.17 -8.64
CA VAL A 820 -11.73 -14.42 -7.37
C VAL A 820 -11.22 -13.01 -7.70
N ALA A 821 -12.04 -12.00 -7.41
CA ALA A 821 -11.60 -10.60 -7.51
C ALA A 821 -10.89 -10.20 -6.20
N LEU A 822 -9.78 -9.47 -6.31
CA LEU A 822 -9.01 -8.99 -5.17
C LEU A 822 -8.99 -7.47 -5.10
N ARG A 823 -8.83 -6.96 -3.87
CA ARG A 823 -8.40 -5.60 -3.53
C ARG A 823 -6.99 -5.71 -2.95
N LEU A 824 -5.99 -5.15 -3.61
CA LEU A 824 -4.58 -5.22 -3.17
C LEU A 824 -4.23 -3.97 -2.37
N ASP A 825 -3.44 -4.15 -1.31
CA ASP A 825 -2.83 -3.05 -0.55
C ASP A 825 -1.29 -3.13 -0.69
N GLY A 826 -0.63 -1.98 -0.82
CA GLY A 826 0.84 -1.88 -0.75
C GLY A 826 1.63 -2.15 -2.03
N LEU A 827 0.99 -2.51 -3.16
CA LEU A 827 1.63 -2.49 -4.49
C LEU A 827 1.52 -1.08 -5.10
N ALA A 828 2.56 -0.65 -5.81
CA ALA A 828 2.55 0.61 -6.53
C ALA A 828 1.80 0.46 -7.87
N GLU A 829 1.24 1.55 -8.37
CA GLU A 829 0.48 1.59 -9.64
C GLU A 829 1.31 1.21 -10.89
N GLY A 830 2.64 1.07 -10.73
CA GLY A 830 3.57 0.63 -11.78
C GLY A 830 4.26 -0.72 -11.53
N ASP A 831 3.99 -1.45 -10.44
CA ASP A 831 4.40 -2.85 -10.31
C ASP A 831 3.57 -3.72 -11.28
N ARG A 832 4.14 -4.82 -11.81
CA ARG A 832 3.42 -5.81 -12.63
C ARG A 832 3.93 -7.21 -12.33
N LEU A 833 3.10 -8.07 -11.73
CA LEU A 833 3.53 -9.44 -11.40
C LEU A 833 3.41 -10.37 -12.62
N ARG A 834 4.50 -11.06 -12.97
CA ARG A 834 4.53 -11.99 -14.11
C ARG A 834 3.57 -13.17 -13.87
N PRO A 835 2.56 -13.44 -14.74
CA PRO A 835 1.51 -14.42 -14.46
C PRO A 835 2.01 -15.83 -14.09
N GLU A 836 3.12 -16.31 -14.67
CA GLU A 836 3.71 -17.62 -14.37
C GLU A 836 4.37 -17.71 -12.98
N SER A 837 4.64 -16.56 -12.36
CA SER A 837 5.25 -16.44 -11.04
C SER A 837 4.24 -16.22 -9.91
N VAL A 838 3.00 -15.85 -10.23
CA VAL A 838 2.00 -15.44 -9.24
C VAL A 838 1.56 -16.63 -8.39
N ARG A 839 1.63 -16.47 -7.07
CA ARG A 839 1.03 -17.39 -6.10
C ARG A 839 0.25 -16.60 -5.06
N LEU A 840 -0.91 -17.15 -4.68
CA LEU A 840 -1.66 -16.71 -3.53
C LEU A 840 -1.42 -17.68 -2.38
N GLY A 841 -1.17 -17.15 -1.19
CA GLY A 841 -1.45 -17.87 0.05
C GLY A 841 -2.62 -17.19 0.75
N PHE A 842 -3.52 -17.92 1.40
CA PHE A 842 -4.32 -17.31 2.46
C PHE A 842 -3.37 -16.81 3.55
N ASP A 843 -3.54 -15.59 4.08
CA ASP A 843 -2.99 -15.24 5.40
C ASP A 843 -4.02 -15.53 6.49
N TYR A 844 -5.31 -15.36 6.16
CA TYR A 844 -6.43 -15.69 7.01
C TYR A 844 -7.45 -16.55 6.26
N ASN A 845 -7.70 -17.75 6.76
CA ASN A 845 -8.84 -18.57 6.37
C ASN A 845 -9.55 -19.06 7.64
N ALA A 846 -10.74 -18.53 7.91
CA ALA A 846 -11.50 -18.87 9.11
C ALA A 846 -11.90 -20.35 9.19
N ARG A 847 -11.99 -21.04 8.03
CA ARG A 847 -12.37 -22.45 7.91
C ARG A 847 -11.18 -23.41 7.99
N VAL A 848 -9.92 -22.95 8.00
CA VAL A 848 -8.78 -23.86 8.18
C VAL A 848 -8.85 -24.56 9.53
N ALA A 849 -9.35 -23.92 10.60
CA ALA A 849 -9.59 -24.63 11.86
C ALA A 849 -10.66 -25.75 11.76
N ASP A 850 -11.51 -25.73 10.73
CA ASP A 850 -12.48 -26.78 10.46
C ASP A 850 -11.91 -27.97 9.67
N THR A 851 -10.93 -27.74 8.79
CA THR A 851 -10.29 -28.77 7.92
C THR A 851 -8.95 -29.28 8.46
N PHE A 852 -8.18 -28.44 9.16
CA PHE A 852 -6.87 -28.78 9.74
C PHE A 852 -6.89 -30.04 10.61
N PRO A 853 -7.95 -30.38 11.38
CA PRO A 853 -8.04 -31.67 12.06
C PRO A 853 -7.93 -32.91 11.16
N ALA A 854 -8.25 -32.79 9.87
CA ALA A 854 -8.08 -33.84 8.86
C ALA A 854 -6.73 -33.73 8.14
N ASP A 855 -6.32 -32.52 7.74
CA ASP A 855 -5.00 -32.28 7.12
C ASP A 855 -3.86 -32.72 8.04
N ALA A 856 -3.92 -32.36 9.33
CA ALA A 856 -2.96 -32.75 10.36
C ALA A 856 -2.85 -34.28 10.53
N ARG A 857 -3.96 -35.03 10.41
CA ARG A 857 -3.94 -36.50 10.46
C ARG A 857 -3.36 -37.11 9.18
N ARG A 858 -3.69 -36.56 8.01
CA ARG A 858 -3.18 -37.00 6.69
C ARG A 858 -1.66 -36.81 6.59
N ASP A 859 -1.19 -35.62 6.96
CA ASP A 859 0.21 -35.21 6.78
C ASP A 859 1.09 -35.53 8.01
N GLY A 860 0.53 -36.25 9.01
CA GLY A 860 1.28 -36.93 10.07
C GLY A 860 1.64 -36.09 11.31
N LEU A 861 0.93 -34.99 11.57
CA LEU A 861 1.23 -34.06 12.67
C LEU A 861 1.06 -34.70 14.05
N PHE A 862 2.15 -34.77 14.80
CA PHE A 862 2.20 -35.32 16.15
C PHE A 862 2.67 -34.27 17.17
N VAL A 863 2.48 -34.56 18.45
CA VAL A 863 2.98 -33.76 19.57
C VAL A 863 4.06 -34.55 20.29
N SER A 864 5.30 -34.06 20.25
CA SER A 864 6.35 -34.55 21.14
C SER A 864 6.35 -33.72 22.42
N TRP A 865 6.53 -34.37 23.57
CA TRP A 865 6.42 -33.72 24.86
C TRP A 865 7.45 -34.23 25.87
N LEU A 866 7.77 -33.36 26.83
CA LEU A 866 8.62 -33.60 27.99
C LEU A 866 7.85 -33.16 29.23
N GLY A 867 7.43 -34.12 30.05
CA GLY A 867 6.77 -33.88 31.33
C GLY A 867 7.75 -34.07 32.49
N VAL A 868 7.81 -33.07 33.37
CA VAL A 868 8.60 -33.10 34.60
C VAL A 868 7.64 -33.03 35.79
N GLU A 869 7.57 -34.11 36.57
CA GLU A 869 6.81 -34.15 37.82
C GLU A 869 7.35 -33.11 38.80
N ARG A 870 6.60 -32.02 39.00
CA ARG A 870 6.98 -30.96 39.93
C ARG A 870 6.98 -31.57 41.34
N GLY A 871 8.09 -31.43 42.06
CA GLY A 871 8.09 -31.64 43.50
C GLY A 871 7.27 -30.54 44.16
N ASP A 872 6.40 -30.92 45.09
CA ASP A 872 5.43 -30.05 45.75
C ASP A 872 6.12 -28.87 46.42
N VAL A 873 6.02 -27.69 45.80
CA VAL A 873 6.50 -26.42 46.34
C VAL A 873 5.44 -25.37 46.03
N ASP A 874 4.69 -25.03 47.06
CA ASP A 874 4.08 -23.72 47.16
C ASP A 874 5.20 -22.66 47.18
N LEU A 875 5.33 -21.92 46.07
CA LEU A 875 6.33 -20.87 45.93
C LEU A 875 6.01 -19.63 46.79
N ALA A 876 4.80 -19.52 47.37
CA ALA A 876 4.44 -18.40 48.23
C ALA A 876 4.94 -18.55 49.69
N THR A 877 5.41 -19.74 50.08
CA THR A 877 5.91 -20.01 51.45
C THR A 877 7.37 -20.44 51.53
N ALA A 878 8.09 -20.47 50.41
CA ALA A 878 9.54 -20.58 50.40
C ALA A 878 10.18 -19.26 50.90
N PRO A 879 10.99 -19.25 51.97
CA PRO A 879 11.68 -18.04 52.40
C PRO A 879 12.75 -17.65 51.38
N GLU A 880 12.88 -16.36 51.10
CA GLU A 880 13.97 -15.83 50.25
C GLU A 880 15.33 -16.12 50.89
N GLY A 881 16.19 -16.88 50.20
CA GLY A 881 17.52 -17.30 50.69
C GLY A 881 18.31 -18.21 49.75
#